data_AF-A0AAP6SGS2-F1
#
_entry.id   AF-A0AAP6SGS2-F1
#
_cell.length_a   1.000
_cell.length_b   1.000
_cell.length_c   1.000
_cell.angle_alpha   90.00
_cell.angle_beta   90.00
_cell.angle_gamma   90.00
#
_symmetry.space_group_name_H-M   'P 1'
#
loop_
_entity.id
_entity.type
_entity.pdbx_description
1 polymer ?
#
loop_
_entity_poly.entity_id
_entity_poly.type
_entity_poly.pdbx_seq_one_letter_code
_entity_poly.pdbx_strand_id
1 'polypeptide(L)'
;MTGIRIPSHNPEDWFLGVIKFFDSRKDFGYIASNNCGMRLATYEQDFWVNSDCFTDSSAKVEGALVVFQWEHQSGGKRRAKNVRRFSKSLEEDCKLAVKYCGTHEVVQLKERQVNMMGLCGLPRKYLLPQLKASIISNENRNIETTLEIFKQFIGKYKTVLPPNNWRYVFSKDFDSELKSEWIQIFSILSDEEWIAVLNAYPPAVIYANDVTIDNWLKQLTPRFVDSTARDDFKYTLELLNEVQKAVYVKKWRIAAEEDFLQKLASYKQKGEIPRSIIGPFDELKKARILLAKFSDNQFESEIQDCLDSIKAAKFRAALEEFSKNQDSYRRDRLKEAFKELENPLKYVGEFTEIVSPIIQKYIDANNLVSVFSMLKYASEFNEDFSTSFLYGLKSSVEETLSNELSEAISKNSKYYFENTFENHFSQFTSLYDNEYATLLKVQYEQQIRESKSIDLLLYAADSRFEWISQEDAITLCKGIIDLWSYEDIDNLLNGYIVDDTDSRVASYIFVHAIDLIASININDSFGGNSNDIDSTSKDYSSKSIYFIERLLKLNNTETTRNRWGQYISTLNAETLLALYDRGLINILPNDVIEHVVNGLSLKDTFNSPNGWYSVPAFQNKSIEKILSNPTADIFSSIAKILVSATIDKDNIGLYIWLTELLAFNKPKDMDYYETRDWDNNFSQKLTTLRNSIPEDSPLIAVIWAVYMQTRSSQAGLAKFFSWFPPYLQIKIVKRLFSFVAQGKLKHTAKSMYNFLSSNGESLSLAVEIAFSYLIMRENDPSQSFNNSHMLQLIDGRSDHSEWIGIREFVEQCHGRWRIEYDENIKVWDNKFYNGRLLKVKNSTDLCLFIPNKMVNKSGEIQNYNNKFAKTIVDIIALNFDASAYKVQRMAEGTKYFFNESSRIEVHYLIRGFNIYCPSTEETLVYSVDENYEDYFCECRVAYQLSNREGLPFYWCGNKPCFRPWVRFHTDEEWQKYTMLDFMRILNIPVDYTNLAGKTTKHGYFINFSSFLKSFAKFYEHLKCRKCSSLLHPANITNFATQAVTEFTCTHNGCEMNGVSIYLNHCFNRSKCKSIIDSRDSKQCPNGQYICPECGGCCSTENFRNRISNLVMTGGFVSPWLENFVKSSLGHWEKSEYYCSDCGALMAMGDGFIKCPKCGKTYNEHK
;
A
#
# COMPACT_ATOMS: atom_id res chain seq x y z
N MET A 1 -59.63 -44.54 6.45
CA MET A 1 -59.67 -43.37 7.35
C MET A 1 -59.49 -43.86 8.78
N THR A 2 -58.26 -43.84 9.28
CA THR A 2 -57.92 -44.04 10.69
C THR A 2 -57.03 -42.85 11.07
N GLY A 3 -57.60 -41.95 11.86
CA GLY A 3 -56.96 -40.70 12.27
C GLY A 3 -55.76 -40.98 13.15
N ILE A 4 -54.56 -40.72 12.63
CA ILE A 4 -53.38 -40.51 13.46
C ILE A 4 -53.49 -39.07 13.96
N ARG A 5 -53.86 -38.92 15.24
CA ARG A 5 -53.84 -37.66 15.99
C ARG A 5 -52.49 -36.97 15.79
N ILE A 6 -52.52 -35.74 15.27
CA ILE A 6 -51.43 -34.78 15.40
C ILE A 6 -51.18 -34.62 16.91
N PRO A 7 -49.93 -34.68 17.41
CA PRO A 7 -49.69 -34.34 18.81
C PRO A 7 -50.29 -32.95 19.05
N SER A 8 -51.21 -32.86 20.00
CA SER A 8 -51.80 -31.59 20.43
C SER A 8 -50.69 -30.76 21.08
N HIS A 9 -50.04 -29.89 20.31
CA HIS A 9 -49.08 -28.93 20.88
C HIS A 9 -49.86 -27.92 21.71
N ASN A 10 -49.38 -27.70 22.92
CA ASN A 10 -49.96 -26.72 23.80
C ASN A 10 -49.49 -25.34 23.30
N PRO A 11 -50.36 -24.34 23.06
CA PRO A 11 -49.95 -22.98 22.69
C PRO A 11 -49.07 -22.26 23.73
N GLU A 12 -48.65 -22.97 24.77
CA GLU A 12 -47.72 -22.60 25.83
C GLU A 12 -46.27 -23.07 25.57
N ASP A 13 -46.01 -23.88 24.54
CA ASP A 13 -44.66 -24.36 24.25
C ASP A 13 -43.78 -23.29 23.59
N TRP A 14 -42.53 -23.17 24.04
CA TRP A 14 -41.54 -22.23 23.50
C TRP A 14 -40.78 -22.83 22.32
N PHE A 15 -40.53 -22.01 21.30
CA PHE A 15 -39.88 -22.35 20.04
C PHE A 15 -38.75 -21.37 19.74
N LEU A 16 -37.77 -21.79 18.94
CA LEU A 16 -36.62 -21.00 18.50
C LEU A 16 -36.74 -20.65 17.02
N GLY A 17 -36.41 -19.42 16.62
CA GLY A 17 -36.42 -19.02 15.21
C GLY A 17 -35.61 -17.76 14.92
N VAL A 18 -35.58 -17.36 13.65
CA VAL A 18 -34.86 -16.16 13.16
C VAL A 18 -35.85 -15.18 12.56
N ILE A 19 -35.73 -13.92 12.94
CA ILE A 19 -36.61 -12.85 12.43
C ILE A 19 -36.16 -12.35 11.06
N LYS A 20 -37.14 -12.13 10.18
CA LYS A 20 -37.02 -11.35 8.94
C LYS A 20 -38.17 -10.34 8.83
N PHE A 21 -37.84 -9.07 8.62
CA PHE A 21 -38.81 -8.01 8.39
C PHE A 21 -39.02 -7.78 6.88
N PHE A 22 -40.24 -7.37 6.51
CA PHE A 22 -40.58 -7.05 5.11
C PHE A 22 -40.22 -5.61 4.71
N ASP A 23 -40.03 -4.70 5.67
CA ASP A 23 -39.66 -3.29 5.45
C ASP A 23 -38.66 -2.80 6.52
N SER A 24 -37.84 -1.82 6.12
CA SER A 24 -36.87 -1.04 6.88
C SER A 24 -37.41 -0.31 8.12
N ARG A 25 -38.74 -0.11 8.23
CA ARG A 25 -39.43 0.30 9.46
C ARG A 25 -39.97 -0.96 10.17
N LYS A 26 -39.18 -1.49 11.10
CA LYS A 26 -39.18 -2.89 11.61
C LYS A 26 -40.40 -3.33 12.45
N ASP A 27 -41.61 -3.17 11.94
CA ASP A 27 -42.83 -3.45 12.71
C ASP A 27 -43.71 -4.55 12.10
N PHE A 28 -43.31 -5.13 10.97
CA PHE A 28 -44.00 -6.25 10.35
C PHE A 28 -43.06 -7.20 9.61
N GLY A 29 -43.17 -8.49 9.91
CA GLY A 29 -42.23 -9.50 9.44
C GLY A 29 -42.74 -10.92 9.70
N TYR A 30 -41.81 -11.85 9.68
CA TYR A 30 -42.03 -13.23 10.07
C TYR A 30 -40.83 -13.78 10.85
N ILE A 31 -41.07 -14.80 11.67
CA ILE A 31 -40.03 -15.64 12.26
C ILE A 31 -39.99 -16.93 11.46
N ALA A 32 -38.82 -17.28 10.92
CA ALA A 32 -38.56 -18.58 10.34
C ALA A 32 -38.10 -19.57 11.43
N SER A 33 -38.76 -20.71 11.56
CA SER A 33 -38.41 -21.76 12.53
C SER A 33 -38.69 -23.15 11.97
N ASN A 34 -37.78 -24.10 12.22
CA ASN A 34 -37.85 -25.43 11.61
C ASN A 34 -38.25 -26.57 12.58
N ASN A 35 -38.45 -26.30 13.89
CA ASN A 35 -38.85 -27.34 14.86
C ASN A 35 -40.04 -26.89 15.73
N CYS A 36 -41.23 -26.83 15.14
CA CYS A 36 -42.49 -26.56 15.84
C CYS A 36 -43.41 -27.79 15.90
N GLY A 37 -42.84 -29.00 15.82
CA GLY A 37 -43.56 -30.28 15.95
C GLY A 37 -44.49 -30.67 14.80
N MET A 38 -44.15 -30.32 13.55
CA MET A 38 -44.96 -30.61 12.34
C MET A 38 -44.22 -31.52 11.34
N ARG A 39 -44.96 -32.25 10.49
CA ARG A 39 -44.52 -33.50 9.83
C ARG A 39 -43.65 -33.41 8.55
N LEU A 40 -42.98 -32.31 8.22
CA LEU A 40 -42.22 -32.18 6.95
C LEU A 40 -40.82 -31.54 7.13
N ALA A 41 -39.83 -32.08 6.41
CA ALA A 41 -38.41 -31.72 6.54
C ALA A 41 -37.95 -30.50 5.69
N THR A 42 -38.76 -30.02 4.73
CA THR A 42 -38.38 -28.95 3.80
C THR A 42 -39.53 -27.98 3.55
N TYR A 43 -39.93 -27.24 4.58
CA TYR A 43 -40.93 -26.18 4.44
C TYR A 43 -40.59 -24.97 5.31
N GLU A 44 -40.52 -23.78 4.70
CA GLU A 44 -40.39 -22.48 5.37
C GLU A 44 -41.65 -22.23 6.23
N GLN A 45 -41.52 -22.30 7.56
CA GLN A 45 -42.61 -21.94 8.47
C GLN A 45 -42.43 -20.50 8.93
N ASP A 46 -43.15 -19.61 8.27
CA ASP A 46 -43.17 -18.19 8.57
C ASP A 46 -44.26 -17.90 9.60
N PHE A 47 -43.85 -17.55 10.82
CA PHE A 47 -44.75 -17.09 11.87
C PHE A 47 -44.82 -15.57 11.81
N TRP A 48 -45.99 -15.04 11.43
CA TRP A 48 -46.16 -13.61 11.28
C TRP A 48 -45.92 -12.90 12.61
N VAL A 49 -45.13 -11.84 12.55
CA VAL A 49 -44.86 -10.97 13.67
C VAL A 49 -45.18 -9.53 13.31
N ASN A 50 -45.80 -8.85 14.25
CA ASN A 50 -45.93 -7.40 14.25
C ASN A 50 -45.44 -6.86 15.60
N SER A 51 -45.45 -5.54 15.77
CA SER A 51 -44.94 -4.88 16.98
C SER A 51 -45.47 -5.46 18.29
N ASP A 52 -46.73 -5.92 18.31
CA ASP A 52 -47.42 -6.45 19.49
C ASP A 52 -47.01 -7.89 19.86
N CYS A 53 -46.32 -8.59 18.96
CA CYS A 53 -45.84 -9.95 19.21
C CYS A 53 -44.62 -9.99 20.15
N PHE A 54 -43.91 -8.87 20.29
CA PHE A 54 -42.62 -8.77 20.96
C PHE A 54 -42.75 -8.38 22.44
N THR A 55 -42.19 -9.21 23.32
CA THR A 55 -42.04 -8.89 24.75
C THR A 55 -40.69 -8.26 25.07
N ASP A 56 -39.75 -8.28 24.12
CA ASP A 56 -38.41 -7.71 24.24
C ASP A 56 -38.05 -6.95 22.95
N SER A 57 -37.84 -5.64 23.06
CA SER A 57 -37.51 -4.77 21.93
C SER A 57 -36.16 -5.11 21.30
N SER A 58 -35.24 -5.72 22.04
CA SER A 58 -33.94 -6.15 21.52
C SER A 58 -34.05 -7.30 20.51
N ALA A 59 -35.20 -7.98 20.48
CA ALA A 59 -35.55 -8.99 19.49
C ALA A 59 -35.98 -8.39 18.14
N LYS A 60 -36.36 -7.10 18.08
CA LYS A 60 -36.79 -6.40 16.84
C LYS A 60 -35.60 -6.01 15.95
N VAL A 61 -34.73 -6.97 15.65
CA VAL A 61 -33.54 -6.79 14.82
C VAL A 61 -33.56 -7.82 13.70
N GLU A 62 -33.36 -7.35 12.46
CA GLU A 62 -33.27 -8.22 11.28
C GLU A 62 -32.22 -9.32 11.49
N GLY A 63 -32.60 -10.57 11.27
CA GLY A 63 -31.74 -11.73 11.48
C GLY A 63 -31.48 -12.10 12.94
N ALA A 64 -32.19 -11.50 13.91
CA ALA A 64 -32.04 -11.88 15.32
C ALA A 64 -32.59 -13.28 15.59
N LEU A 65 -31.84 -14.03 16.41
CA LEU A 65 -32.27 -15.29 16.98
C LEU A 65 -33.21 -15.02 18.16
N VAL A 66 -34.41 -15.60 18.12
CA VAL A 66 -35.46 -15.35 19.09
C VAL A 66 -36.10 -16.64 19.58
N VAL A 67 -36.67 -16.56 20.78
CA VAL A 67 -37.57 -17.56 21.32
C VAL A 67 -38.98 -16.99 21.40
N PHE A 68 -39.96 -17.79 20.99
CA PHE A 68 -41.34 -17.36 20.81
C PHE A 68 -42.32 -18.49 21.07
N GLN A 69 -43.59 -18.15 21.33
CA GLN A 69 -44.72 -19.07 21.26
C GLN A 69 -45.59 -18.64 20.06
N TRP A 70 -46.64 -19.39 19.70
CA TRP A 70 -47.49 -18.99 18.57
C TRP A 70 -48.97 -19.32 18.78
N GLU A 71 -49.83 -18.67 17.99
CA GLU A 71 -51.29 -18.83 17.97
C GLU A 71 -51.84 -18.94 16.54
N HIS A 72 -53.00 -19.57 16.40
CA HIS A 72 -53.73 -19.64 15.13
C HIS A 72 -54.54 -18.37 14.88
N GLN A 73 -54.49 -17.85 13.65
CA GLN A 73 -55.37 -16.79 13.17
C GLN A 73 -56.36 -17.31 12.12
N SER A 74 -57.45 -16.55 11.93
CA SER A 74 -58.46 -16.78 10.89
C SER A 74 -57.82 -16.87 9.49
N GLY A 75 -58.22 -17.87 8.71
CA GLY A 75 -57.67 -18.11 7.36
C GLY A 75 -56.41 -18.99 7.31
N GLY A 76 -56.06 -19.68 8.41
CA GLY A 76 -54.95 -20.65 8.44
C GLY A 76 -53.56 -20.04 8.63
N LYS A 77 -53.48 -18.72 8.89
CA LYS A 77 -52.22 -18.01 9.18
C LYS A 77 -51.80 -18.23 10.64
N ARG A 78 -50.49 -18.24 10.90
CA ARG A 78 -49.91 -18.40 12.24
C ARG A 78 -49.22 -17.12 12.67
N ARG A 79 -49.50 -16.68 13.91
CA ARG A 79 -48.91 -15.47 14.48
C ARG A 79 -48.05 -15.85 15.67
N ALA A 80 -46.85 -15.27 15.78
CA ALA A 80 -46.03 -15.45 16.96
C ALA A 80 -46.52 -14.58 18.13
N LYS A 81 -46.27 -15.02 19.36
CA LYS A 81 -46.54 -14.28 20.60
C LYS A 81 -45.37 -14.46 21.56
N ASN A 82 -45.26 -13.56 22.53
CA ASN A 82 -44.21 -13.59 23.55
C ASN A 82 -42.78 -13.66 22.98
N VAL A 83 -42.55 -13.00 21.84
CA VAL A 83 -41.27 -13.05 21.13
C VAL A 83 -40.21 -12.28 21.91
N ARG A 84 -39.14 -12.96 22.32
CA ARG A 84 -37.98 -12.35 22.99
C ARG A 84 -36.66 -12.85 22.43
N ARG A 85 -35.57 -12.11 22.70
CA ARG A 85 -34.26 -12.49 22.19
C ARG A 85 -33.76 -13.74 22.89
N PHE A 86 -33.12 -14.63 22.13
CA PHE A 86 -32.47 -15.80 22.71
C PHE A 86 -31.36 -15.37 23.69
N SER A 87 -31.32 -15.97 24.89
CA SER A 87 -30.31 -15.67 25.90
C SER A 87 -29.50 -16.90 26.31
N LYS A 88 -28.18 -16.85 26.08
CA LYS A 88 -27.22 -17.88 26.49
C LYS A 88 -27.01 -17.99 28.02
N SER A 89 -27.50 -17.03 28.80
CA SER A 89 -27.42 -17.07 30.27
C SER A 89 -28.64 -17.76 30.90
N LEU A 90 -29.73 -17.93 30.14
CA LEU A 90 -30.91 -18.66 30.58
C LEU A 90 -30.75 -20.14 30.25
N GLU A 91 -30.82 -20.99 31.27
CA GLU A 91 -30.68 -22.44 31.11
C GLU A 91 -31.81 -23.03 30.25
N GLU A 92 -33.02 -22.49 30.37
CA GLU A 92 -34.20 -22.90 29.61
C GLU A 92 -34.06 -22.61 28.11
N ASP A 93 -33.53 -21.43 27.75
CA ASP A 93 -33.20 -21.07 26.37
C ASP A 93 -32.10 -21.99 25.83
N CYS A 94 -31.05 -22.22 26.62
CA CYS A 94 -29.98 -23.14 26.24
C CYS A 94 -30.54 -24.53 25.97
N LYS A 95 -31.37 -25.07 26.87
CA LYS A 95 -32.05 -26.37 26.73
C LYS A 95 -33.00 -26.39 25.53
N LEU A 96 -33.66 -25.28 25.21
CA LEU A 96 -34.53 -25.15 24.06
C LEU A 96 -33.74 -25.16 22.75
N ALA A 97 -32.67 -24.37 22.63
CA ALA A 97 -31.81 -24.34 21.44
C ALA A 97 -31.12 -25.69 21.19
N VAL A 98 -30.77 -26.37 22.27
CA VAL A 98 -30.30 -27.76 22.28
C VAL A 98 -31.31 -28.67 21.54
N LYS A 99 -32.64 -28.52 21.70
CA LYS A 99 -33.63 -29.30 20.92
C LYS A 99 -33.63 -29.04 19.40
N TYR A 100 -33.02 -27.94 18.94
CA TYR A 100 -32.92 -27.62 17.50
C TYR A 100 -31.61 -28.16 16.89
N CYS A 101 -30.65 -28.59 17.71
CA CYS A 101 -29.40 -29.19 17.27
C CYS A 101 -29.61 -30.47 16.45
N GLY A 102 -28.83 -30.63 15.38
CA GLY A 102 -28.85 -31.78 14.47
C GLY A 102 -29.75 -31.55 13.26
N THR A 103 -31.06 -31.68 13.45
CA THR A 103 -32.03 -31.82 12.35
C THR A 103 -32.76 -30.55 11.95
N HIS A 104 -32.74 -29.51 12.79
CA HIS A 104 -33.54 -28.28 12.59
C HIS A 104 -32.72 -27.00 12.74
N GLU A 105 -31.40 -27.09 12.56
CA GLU A 105 -30.45 -26.01 12.84
C GLU A 105 -30.48 -24.89 11.80
N VAL A 106 -30.78 -25.23 10.55
CA VAL A 106 -30.77 -24.31 9.43
C VAL A 106 -32.19 -23.94 9.10
N VAL A 107 -32.47 -22.63 9.09
CA VAL A 107 -33.73 -22.06 8.57
C VAL A 107 -33.46 -21.39 7.24
N GLN A 108 -34.39 -21.54 6.29
CA GLN A 108 -34.32 -20.88 5.00
C GLN A 108 -35.01 -19.52 5.12
N LEU A 109 -34.31 -18.46 4.71
CA LEU A 109 -34.91 -17.17 4.41
C LEU A 109 -34.88 -16.99 2.88
N LYS A 110 -35.79 -16.18 2.33
CA LYS A 110 -35.93 -15.95 0.88
C LYS A 110 -34.64 -15.67 0.09
N GLU A 111 -33.60 -15.12 0.72
CA GLU A 111 -32.34 -14.70 0.08
C GLU A 111 -31.10 -15.44 0.58
N ARG A 112 -31.20 -16.21 1.68
CA ARG A 112 -30.07 -16.91 2.30
C ARG A 112 -30.52 -17.98 3.29
N GLN A 113 -29.65 -18.97 3.51
CA GLN A 113 -29.78 -19.91 4.62
C GLN A 113 -29.14 -19.35 5.89
N VAL A 114 -29.79 -19.52 7.04
CA VAL A 114 -29.27 -19.10 8.34
C VAL A 114 -29.16 -20.32 9.25
N ASN A 115 -27.93 -20.63 9.68
CA ASN A 115 -27.70 -21.62 10.72
C ASN A 115 -27.89 -20.95 12.09
N MET A 116 -28.99 -21.31 12.77
CA MET A 116 -29.36 -20.78 14.09
C MET A 116 -28.31 -21.10 15.14
N MET A 117 -27.63 -22.25 15.04
CA MET A 117 -26.61 -22.68 16.01
C MET A 117 -25.36 -21.82 15.96
N GLY A 118 -25.00 -21.30 14.79
CA GLY A 118 -23.94 -20.29 14.64
C GLY A 118 -24.26 -18.99 15.37
N LEU A 119 -25.54 -18.68 15.58
CA LEU A 119 -26.03 -17.49 16.27
C LEU A 119 -26.25 -17.71 17.79
N CYS A 120 -26.54 -18.94 18.22
CA CYS A 120 -26.81 -19.26 19.64
C CYS A 120 -25.57 -19.11 20.55
N GLY A 121 -24.38 -19.49 20.06
CA GLY A 121 -23.14 -19.44 20.85
C GLY A 121 -23.19 -20.25 22.17
N LEU A 122 -23.86 -21.42 22.15
CA LEU A 122 -24.12 -22.23 23.35
C LEU A 122 -22.84 -22.69 24.07
N PRO A 123 -22.82 -22.69 25.42
CA PRO A 123 -21.76 -23.32 26.19
C PRO A 123 -21.67 -24.84 25.94
N ARG A 124 -20.46 -25.37 25.77
CA ARG A 124 -20.21 -26.80 25.46
C ARG A 124 -20.78 -27.78 26.50
N LYS A 125 -20.90 -27.36 27.77
CA LYS A 125 -21.53 -28.14 28.84
C LYS A 125 -22.98 -28.56 28.55
N TYR A 126 -23.70 -27.85 27.68
CA TYR A 126 -25.06 -28.21 27.28
C TYR A 126 -25.11 -29.06 26.00
N LEU A 127 -24.05 -29.04 25.19
CA LEU A 127 -23.98 -29.73 23.90
C LEU A 127 -23.33 -31.12 24.00
N LEU A 128 -22.39 -31.32 24.93
CA LEU A 128 -21.77 -32.64 25.15
C LEU A 128 -22.76 -33.72 25.63
N PRO A 129 -23.68 -33.44 26.58
CA PRO A 129 -24.71 -34.40 26.96
C PRO A 129 -25.63 -34.78 25.79
N GLN A 130 -25.85 -33.86 24.84
CA GLN A 130 -26.59 -34.14 23.62
C GLN A 130 -25.83 -35.02 22.64
N LEU A 131 -24.54 -34.79 22.44
CA LEU A 131 -23.70 -35.69 21.65
C LEU A 131 -23.80 -37.13 22.18
N LYS A 132 -23.67 -37.28 23.51
CA LYS A 132 -23.86 -38.56 24.20
C LYS A 132 -25.24 -39.17 23.95
N ALA A 133 -26.29 -38.37 24.13
CA ALA A 133 -27.67 -38.82 23.94
C ALA A 133 -27.94 -39.25 22.49
N SER A 134 -27.48 -38.49 21.50
CA SER A 134 -27.63 -38.79 20.07
C SER A 134 -26.95 -40.10 19.66
N ILE A 135 -25.85 -40.46 20.30
CA ILE A 135 -25.19 -41.76 20.08
C ILE A 135 -26.01 -42.89 20.70
N ILE A 136 -26.48 -42.71 21.95
CA ILE A 136 -27.24 -43.74 22.68
C ILE A 136 -28.61 -44.00 22.05
N SER A 137 -29.31 -42.95 21.62
CA SER A 137 -30.68 -43.03 21.10
C SER A 137 -30.77 -43.33 19.60
N ASN A 138 -29.65 -43.57 18.92
CA ASN A 138 -29.65 -43.89 17.50
C ASN A 138 -30.07 -45.36 17.27
N GLU A 139 -31.30 -45.56 16.80
CA GLU A 139 -31.87 -46.90 16.53
C GLU A 139 -31.09 -47.69 15.45
N ASN A 140 -30.34 -46.99 14.58
CA ASN A 140 -29.49 -47.58 13.54
C ASN A 140 -27.99 -47.45 13.86
N ARG A 141 -27.62 -47.37 15.15
CA ARG A 141 -26.24 -47.18 15.60
C ARG A 141 -25.32 -48.25 15.01
N ASN A 142 -24.28 -47.77 14.34
CA ASN A 142 -23.18 -48.53 13.78
C ASN A 142 -21.98 -47.59 13.60
N ILE A 143 -20.85 -48.13 13.14
CA ILE A 143 -19.60 -47.39 12.96
C ILE A 143 -19.78 -46.09 12.16
N GLU A 144 -20.48 -46.16 11.02
CA GLU A 144 -20.64 -45.03 10.11
C GLU A 144 -21.55 -43.95 10.68
N THR A 145 -22.67 -44.35 11.27
CA THR A 145 -23.64 -43.42 11.87
C THR A 145 -23.07 -42.75 13.12
N THR A 146 -22.31 -43.47 13.94
CA THR A 146 -21.59 -42.91 15.09
C THR A 146 -20.53 -41.90 14.63
N LEU A 147 -19.74 -42.23 13.61
CA LEU A 147 -18.73 -41.32 13.07
C LEU A 147 -19.35 -40.04 12.47
N GLU A 148 -20.48 -40.16 11.78
CA GLU A 148 -21.19 -39.03 11.20
C GLU A 148 -21.71 -38.07 12.28
N ILE A 149 -22.21 -38.60 13.41
CA ILE A 149 -22.60 -37.78 14.57
C ILE A 149 -21.40 -36.97 15.10
N PHE A 150 -20.22 -37.60 15.21
CA PHE A 150 -18.99 -36.90 15.61
C PHE A 150 -18.56 -35.82 14.62
N LYS A 151 -18.57 -36.12 13.31
CA LYS A 151 -18.23 -35.15 12.27
C LYS A 151 -19.13 -33.92 12.30
N GLN A 152 -20.44 -34.15 12.40
CA GLN A 152 -21.42 -33.06 12.51
C GLN A 152 -21.23 -32.25 13.78
N PHE A 153 -20.87 -32.88 14.90
CA PHE A 153 -20.61 -32.16 16.15
C PHE A 153 -19.33 -31.32 16.08
N ILE A 154 -18.21 -31.92 15.65
CA ILE A 154 -16.91 -31.24 15.60
C ILE A 154 -16.92 -30.12 14.56
N GLY A 155 -17.55 -30.31 13.40
CA GLY A 155 -17.67 -29.30 12.35
C GLY A 155 -18.40 -28.02 12.77
N LYS A 156 -19.17 -28.04 13.86
CA LYS A 156 -19.83 -26.85 14.44
C LYS A 156 -18.87 -25.93 15.21
N TYR A 157 -17.65 -26.40 15.49
CA TYR A 157 -16.61 -25.63 16.17
C TYR A 157 -15.45 -25.39 15.19
N LYS A 158 -14.84 -24.20 15.21
CA LYS A 158 -13.68 -23.88 14.36
C LYS A 158 -12.61 -24.97 14.53
N THR A 159 -12.20 -25.60 13.42
CA THR A 159 -11.23 -26.71 13.39
C THR A 159 -9.79 -26.28 13.62
N VAL A 160 -9.51 -24.97 13.66
CA VAL A 160 -8.20 -24.41 14.02
C VAL A 160 -8.40 -23.40 15.14
N LEU A 161 -7.83 -23.72 16.30
CA LEU A 161 -7.82 -22.86 17.49
C LEU A 161 -6.42 -22.21 17.66
N PRO A 162 -6.34 -21.05 18.36
CA PRO A 162 -5.13 -20.19 18.43
C PRO A 162 -3.93 -20.88 19.16
N PRO A 163 -2.71 -20.27 19.23
CA PRO A 163 -1.39 -20.94 19.15
C PRO A 163 -0.93 -21.77 20.36
N ASN A 164 -1.85 -22.27 21.19
CA ASN A 164 -1.57 -23.03 22.41
C ASN A 164 -1.54 -24.56 22.21
N ASN A 165 -1.12 -25.06 21.03
CA ASN A 165 -0.95 -26.52 20.81
C ASN A 165 -2.25 -27.36 21.01
N TRP A 166 -3.43 -26.87 20.63
CA TRP A 166 -4.68 -27.67 20.66
C TRP A 166 -5.22 -27.89 19.25
N ARG A 167 -5.57 -29.14 18.91
CA ARG A 167 -5.98 -29.49 17.55
C ARG A 167 -7.49 -29.46 17.29
N TYR A 168 -8.29 -30.01 18.20
CA TYR A 168 -9.75 -30.08 18.10
C TYR A 168 -10.45 -29.61 19.38
N VAL A 169 -11.78 -29.49 19.32
CA VAL A 169 -12.60 -29.08 20.49
C VAL A 169 -12.39 -30.01 21.70
N PHE A 170 -12.27 -31.32 21.47
CA PHE A 170 -12.03 -32.29 22.54
C PHE A 170 -10.60 -32.18 23.10
N SER A 171 -9.58 -31.86 22.30
CA SER A 171 -8.21 -31.70 22.82
C SER A 171 -8.08 -30.42 23.65
N LYS A 172 -8.82 -29.35 23.28
CA LYS A 172 -8.95 -28.15 24.11
C LYS A 172 -9.60 -28.45 25.46
N ASP A 173 -10.67 -29.25 25.44
CA ASP A 173 -11.46 -29.55 26.64
C ASP A 173 -10.75 -30.56 27.57
N PHE A 174 -9.63 -31.16 27.15
CA PHE A 174 -8.89 -32.17 27.91
C PHE A 174 -8.34 -31.66 29.25
N ASP A 175 -7.91 -30.39 29.30
CA ASP A 175 -7.42 -29.74 30.51
C ASP A 175 -8.50 -28.94 31.26
N SER A 176 -9.78 -29.16 30.93
CA SER A 176 -10.92 -28.45 31.52
C SER A 176 -11.84 -29.36 32.34
N GLU A 177 -12.80 -28.77 33.06
CA GLU A 177 -13.86 -29.50 33.78
C GLU A 177 -14.69 -30.43 32.87
N LEU A 178 -14.69 -30.19 31.55
CA LEU A 178 -15.41 -30.97 30.55
C LEU A 178 -14.69 -32.27 30.14
N LYS A 179 -13.46 -32.52 30.59
CA LYS A 179 -12.72 -33.76 30.33
C LYS A 179 -13.54 -35.00 30.71
N SER A 180 -14.21 -34.94 31.86
CA SER A 180 -15.03 -36.03 32.39
C SER A 180 -16.21 -36.40 31.48
N GLU A 181 -16.81 -35.41 30.81
CA GLU A 181 -17.90 -35.62 29.84
C GLU A 181 -17.39 -36.30 28.56
N TRP A 182 -16.23 -35.90 28.05
CA TRP A 182 -15.62 -36.56 26.90
C TRP A 182 -15.23 -38.02 27.19
N ILE A 183 -14.68 -38.30 28.38
CA ILE A 183 -14.41 -39.68 28.81
C ILE A 183 -15.69 -40.52 28.81
N GLN A 184 -16.80 -39.97 29.32
CA GLN A 184 -18.08 -40.67 29.32
C GLN A 184 -18.66 -40.88 27.92
N ILE A 185 -18.39 -39.98 26.97
CA ILE A 185 -18.82 -40.11 25.58
C ILE A 185 -17.99 -41.18 24.87
N PHE A 186 -16.68 -41.22 25.10
CA PHE A 186 -15.84 -42.25 24.49
C PHE A 186 -16.06 -43.63 25.12
N SER A 187 -16.40 -43.70 26.42
CA SER A 187 -16.65 -44.98 27.09
C SER A 187 -17.93 -45.69 26.66
N ILE A 188 -18.87 -44.99 26.01
CA ILE A 188 -20.09 -45.62 25.48
C ILE A 188 -19.88 -46.23 24.10
N LEU A 189 -18.75 -45.96 23.42
CA LEU A 189 -18.42 -46.46 22.09
C LEU A 189 -17.97 -47.92 22.14
N SER A 190 -18.32 -48.72 21.13
CA SER A 190 -17.67 -50.01 20.91
C SER A 190 -16.21 -49.81 20.49
N ASP A 191 -15.38 -50.84 20.59
CA ASP A 191 -13.97 -50.76 20.17
C ASP A 191 -13.84 -50.36 18.68
N GLU A 192 -14.71 -50.89 17.82
CA GLU A 192 -14.72 -50.59 16.39
C GLU A 192 -15.19 -49.16 16.09
N GLU A 193 -16.21 -48.68 16.82
CA GLU A 193 -16.65 -47.28 16.73
C GLU A 193 -15.54 -46.33 17.20
N TRP A 194 -14.82 -46.70 18.26
CA TRP A 194 -13.78 -45.86 18.82
C TRP A 194 -12.57 -45.75 17.88
N ILE A 195 -12.18 -46.87 17.28
CA ILE A 195 -11.16 -46.93 16.22
C ILE A 195 -11.57 -46.07 15.02
N ALA A 196 -12.84 -46.07 14.61
CA ALA A 196 -13.31 -45.25 13.51
C ALA A 196 -13.21 -43.75 13.80
N VAL A 197 -13.51 -43.33 15.04
CA VAL A 197 -13.33 -41.93 15.46
C VAL A 197 -11.84 -41.58 15.49
N LEU A 198 -10.95 -42.45 16.00
CA LEU A 198 -9.50 -42.24 15.99
C LEU A 198 -8.92 -42.18 14.56
N ASN A 199 -9.49 -42.92 13.59
CA ASN A 199 -9.08 -42.82 12.19
C ASN A 199 -9.45 -41.46 11.57
N ALA A 200 -10.60 -40.89 11.94
CA ALA A 200 -11.04 -39.59 11.43
C ALA A 200 -10.43 -38.41 12.19
N TYR A 201 -10.17 -38.57 13.48
CA TYR A 201 -9.64 -37.56 14.38
C TYR A 201 -8.52 -38.13 15.26
N PRO A 202 -7.33 -38.43 14.69
CA PRO A 202 -6.22 -39.05 15.41
C PRO A 202 -5.80 -38.35 16.72
N PRO A 203 -5.91 -37.01 16.87
CA PRO A 203 -5.64 -36.34 18.14
C PRO A 203 -6.53 -36.77 19.31
N ALA A 204 -7.67 -37.45 19.06
CA ALA A 204 -8.53 -37.98 20.12
C ALA A 204 -7.85 -39.10 20.93
N VAL A 205 -6.69 -39.59 20.45
CA VAL A 205 -5.80 -40.53 21.15
C VAL A 205 -5.46 -40.08 22.58
N ILE A 206 -5.49 -38.78 22.86
CA ILE A 206 -5.25 -38.22 24.20
C ILE A 206 -6.22 -38.76 25.26
N TYR A 207 -7.40 -39.25 24.85
CA TYR A 207 -8.42 -39.88 25.70
C TYR A 207 -8.37 -41.42 25.69
N ALA A 208 -7.54 -42.04 24.85
CA ALA A 208 -7.43 -43.49 24.72
C ALA A 208 -6.40 -44.07 25.69
N ASN A 209 -6.60 -45.32 26.12
CA ASN A 209 -5.58 -46.08 26.85
C ASN A 209 -4.67 -46.84 25.86
N ASP A 210 -3.53 -47.34 26.33
CA ASP A 210 -2.55 -48.04 25.48
C ASP A 210 -3.14 -49.23 24.70
N VAL A 211 -4.08 -49.97 25.30
CA VAL A 211 -4.72 -51.13 24.64
C VAL A 211 -5.55 -50.68 23.43
N THR A 212 -6.33 -49.61 23.58
CA THR A 212 -7.09 -49.01 22.50
C THR A 212 -6.17 -48.44 21.41
N ILE A 213 -5.07 -47.77 21.80
CA ILE A 213 -4.10 -47.19 20.88
C ILE A 213 -3.43 -48.27 20.04
N ASP A 214 -2.97 -49.35 20.67
CA ASP A 214 -2.31 -50.46 19.98
C ASP A 214 -3.26 -51.19 19.01
N ASN A 215 -4.53 -51.35 19.41
CA ASN A 215 -5.56 -51.92 18.54
C ASN A 215 -5.85 -51.01 17.33
N TRP A 216 -5.95 -49.70 17.56
CA TRP A 216 -6.11 -48.70 16.50
C TRP A 216 -4.92 -48.70 15.53
N LEU A 217 -3.67 -48.66 16.02
CA LEU A 217 -2.47 -48.64 15.18
C LEU A 217 -2.33 -49.88 14.27
N LYS A 218 -2.80 -51.04 14.72
CA LYS A 218 -2.84 -52.26 13.88
C LYS A 218 -3.74 -52.06 12.66
N GLN A 219 -4.89 -51.43 12.87
CA GLN A 219 -5.95 -51.23 11.87
C GLN A 219 -5.84 -49.92 11.10
N LEU A 220 -4.97 -49.00 11.54
CA LEU A 220 -4.78 -47.70 10.92
C LEU A 220 -4.33 -47.84 9.46
N THR A 221 -5.07 -47.16 8.59
CA THR A 221 -4.79 -46.98 7.16
C THR A 221 -4.82 -45.49 6.84
N PRO A 222 -3.68 -44.78 6.95
CA PRO A 222 -3.64 -43.33 6.77
C PRO A 222 -4.06 -42.90 5.37
N ARG A 223 -4.70 -41.73 5.25
CA ARG A 223 -5.08 -41.13 3.97
C ARG A 223 -4.71 -39.65 3.95
N PHE A 224 -4.11 -39.19 2.86
CA PHE A 224 -3.75 -37.79 2.64
C PHE A 224 -4.90 -37.07 1.93
N VAL A 225 -5.90 -36.63 2.70
CA VAL A 225 -7.12 -36.01 2.14
C VAL A 225 -6.97 -34.49 1.99
N ASP A 226 -6.25 -33.83 2.91
CA ASP A 226 -6.00 -32.38 2.88
C ASP A 226 -4.81 -31.96 3.78
N SER A 227 -4.57 -30.65 3.89
CA SER A 227 -3.50 -30.08 4.73
C SER A 227 -3.66 -30.36 6.24
N THR A 228 -4.87 -30.68 6.71
CA THR A 228 -5.16 -30.91 8.13
C THR A 228 -4.62 -32.25 8.62
N ALA A 229 -4.58 -33.26 7.74
CA ALA A 229 -4.02 -34.58 8.04
C ALA A 229 -2.54 -34.53 8.46
N ARG A 230 -1.78 -33.56 7.93
CA ARG A 230 -0.36 -33.37 8.26
C ARG A 230 -0.14 -32.87 9.69
N ASP A 231 -0.97 -31.94 10.15
CA ASP A 231 -0.85 -31.39 11.49
C ASP A 231 -1.38 -32.39 12.53
N ASP A 232 -2.43 -33.13 12.19
CA ASP A 232 -2.95 -34.24 13.01
C ASP A 232 -1.89 -35.31 13.22
N PHE A 233 -1.16 -35.69 12.17
CA PHE A 233 -0.05 -36.63 12.27
C PHE A 233 1.00 -36.18 13.29
N LYS A 234 1.47 -34.92 13.19
CA LYS A 234 2.49 -34.39 14.10
C LYS A 234 1.99 -34.36 15.54
N TYR A 235 0.78 -33.83 15.73
CA TYR A 235 0.18 -33.69 17.05
C TYR A 235 -0.02 -35.06 17.72
N THR A 236 -0.55 -36.04 16.99
CA THR A 236 -0.72 -37.40 17.47
C THR A 236 0.62 -38.08 17.75
N LEU A 237 1.64 -37.88 16.90
CA LEU A 237 2.96 -38.46 17.10
C LEU A 237 3.58 -38.03 18.45
N GLU A 238 3.36 -36.79 18.89
CA GLU A 238 3.83 -36.28 20.18
C GLU A 238 3.13 -36.93 21.39
N LEU A 239 1.93 -37.47 21.21
CA LEU A 239 1.10 -38.08 22.26
C LEU A 239 1.33 -39.60 22.42
N LEU A 240 2.02 -40.24 21.47
CA LEU A 240 2.30 -41.68 21.48
C LEU A 240 3.60 -42.00 22.24
N ASN A 241 3.72 -43.21 22.77
CA ASN A 241 5.00 -43.71 23.29
C ASN A 241 5.95 -44.14 22.15
N GLU A 242 7.24 -44.35 22.44
CA GLU A 242 8.25 -44.62 21.41
C GLU A 242 7.96 -45.86 20.55
N VAL A 243 7.38 -46.92 21.14
CA VAL A 243 7.02 -48.14 20.40
C VAL A 243 5.87 -47.86 19.43
N GLN A 244 4.85 -47.15 19.90
CA GLN A 244 3.69 -46.73 19.11
C GLN A 244 4.07 -45.74 18.01
N LYS A 245 4.98 -44.80 18.28
CA LYS A 245 5.51 -43.85 17.29
C LYS A 245 6.15 -44.56 16.10
N ALA A 246 6.99 -45.56 16.36
CA ALA A 246 7.65 -46.32 15.29
C ALA A 246 6.63 -47.00 14.36
N VAL A 247 5.57 -47.60 14.93
CA VAL A 247 4.49 -48.22 14.16
C VAL A 247 3.69 -47.18 13.39
N TYR A 248 3.37 -46.04 14.01
CA TYR A 248 2.61 -44.94 13.40
C TYR A 248 3.36 -44.33 12.21
N VAL A 249 4.64 -44.01 12.37
CA VAL A 249 5.50 -43.48 11.28
C VAL A 249 5.58 -44.46 10.12
N LYS A 250 5.76 -45.76 10.40
CA LYS A 250 5.83 -46.80 9.36
C LYS A 250 4.53 -46.88 8.54
N LYS A 251 3.37 -46.81 9.20
CA LYS A 251 2.06 -46.83 8.52
C LYS A 251 1.86 -45.61 7.61
N TRP A 252 2.24 -44.41 8.08
CA TRP A 252 2.15 -43.19 7.29
C TRP A 252 3.13 -43.14 6.11
N ARG A 253 4.32 -43.75 6.26
CA ARG A 253 5.26 -43.92 5.14
C ARG A 253 4.67 -44.78 4.03
N ILE A 254 4.16 -45.97 4.37
CA ILE A 254 3.55 -46.89 3.40
C ILE A 254 2.40 -46.19 2.66
N ALA A 255 1.53 -45.48 3.38
CA ALA A 255 0.44 -44.73 2.75
C ALA A 255 0.94 -43.62 1.82
N ALA A 256 2.07 -42.96 2.13
CA ALA A 256 2.64 -41.91 1.29
C ALA A 256 3.24 -42.48 0.00
N GLU A 257 3.87 -43.66 0.10
CA GLU A 257 4.38 -44.42 -1.05
C GLU A 257 3.23 -44.85 -1.97
N GLU A 258 2.16 -45.42 -1.42
CA GLU A 258 0.98 -45.84 -2.17
C GLU A 258 0.27 -44.68 -2.87
N ASP A 259 0.03 -43.55 -2.18
CA ASP A 259 -0.59 -42.35 -2.76
C ASP A 259 0.27 -41.78 -3.90
N PHE A 260 1.60 -41.75 -3.72
CA PHE A 260 2.52 -41.30 -4.77
C PHE A 260 2.47 -42.22 -6.00
N LEU A 261 2.53 -43.54 -5.80
CA LEU A 261 2.50 -44.53 -6.87
C LEU A 261 1.14 -44.54 -7.61
N GLN A 262 0.03 -44.40 -6.89
CA GLN A 262 -1.30 -44.36 -7.47
C GLN A 262 -1.50 -43.09 -8.31
N LYS A 263 -1.06 -41.92 -7.80
CA LYS A 263 -1.06 -40.67 -8.56
C LYS A 263 -0.21 -40.82 -9.82
N LEU A 264 1.02 -41.32 -9.69
CA LEU A 264 1.93 -41.56 -10.82
C LEU A 264 1.33 -42.51 -11.88
N ALA A 265 0.71 -43.62 -11.46
CA ALA A 265 0.06 -44.56 -12.37
C ALA A 265 -1.17 -43.96 -13.07
N SER A 266 -1.97 -43.16 -12.35
CA SER A 266 -3.12 -42.46 -12.94
C SER A 266 -2.69 -41.45 -14.01
N TYR A 267 -1.53 -40.80 -13.85
CA TYR A 267 -0.96 -39.92 -14.86
C TYR A 267 -0.42 -40.70 -16.06
N LYS A 268 0.21 -41.86 -15.85
CA LYS A 268 0.65 -42.74 -16.95
C LYS A 268 -0.54 -43.21 -17.81
N GLN A 269 -1.71 -43.48 -17.22
CA GLN A 269 -2.91 -43.88 -17.97
C GLN A 269 -3.59 -42.74 -18.73
N LYS A 270 -3.48 -41.49 -18.25
CA LYS A 270 -4.14 -40.32 -18.86
C LYS A 270 -3.39 -39.73 -20.05
N GLY A 271 -2.18 -40.18 -20.35
CA GLY A 271 -1.44 -39.82 -21.58
C GLY A 271 -0.91 -38.39 -21.68
N GLU A 272 -1.30 -37.48 -20.78
CA GLU A 272 -0.88 -36.06 -20.82
C GLU A 272 -0.30 -35.60 -19.46
N ILE A 273 0.93 -35.08 -19.48
CA ILE A 273 1.50 -34.28 -18.38
C ILE A 273 1.14 -32.81 -18.66
N PRO A 274 0.33 -32.13 -17.83
CA PRO A 274 -0.16 -30.78 -18.15
C PRO A 274 0.97 -29.72 -18.13
N ARG A 275 0.97 -28.80 -19.10
CA ARG A 275 1.98 -27.72 -19.28
C ARG A 275 1.86 -26.53 -18.31
N SER A 276 0.85 -26.48 -17.43
CA SER A 276 0.70 -25.37 -16.48
C SER A 276 1.48 -25.61 -15.17
N ILE A 277 2.33 -24.65 -14.78
CA ILE A 277 3.11 -24.68 -13.52
C ILE A 277 2.19 -24.62 -12.28
N ILE A 278 0.92 -24.26 -12.43
CA ILE A 278 -0.03 -24.10 -11.34
C ILE A 278 -1.14 -25.15 -11.48
N GLY A 279 -1.23 -26.06 -10.50
CA GLY A 279 -2.28 -27.06 -10.34
C GLY A 279 -1.76 -28.50 -10.23
N PRO A 280 -1.55 -29.24 -11.34
CA PRO A 280 -1.34 -30.71 -11.29
C PRO A 280 0.07 -31.13 -10.83
N PHE A 281 1.10 -30.38 -11.25
CA PHE A 281 2.49 -30.60 -10.83
C PHE A 281 2.67 -30.35 -9.33
N ASP A 282 1.83 -29.50 -8.76
CA ASP A 282 1.84 -29.14 -7.34
C ASP A 282 1.37 -30.31 -6.48
N GLU A 283 0.41 -31.12 -6.93
CA GLU A 283 -0.07 -32.31 -6.20
C GLU A 283 0.95 -33.47 -6.20
N LEU A 284 1.61 -33.70 -7.34
CA LEU A 284 2.71 -34.67 -7.44
C LEU A 284 3.94 -34.21 -6.65
N LYS A 285 4.25 -32.90 -6.68
CA LYS A 285 5.31 -32.28 -5.88
C LYS A 285 5.00 -32.33 -4.38
N LYS A 286 3.76 -32.10 -3.96
CA LYS A 286 3.30 -32.25 -2.56
C LYS A 286 3.42 -33.71 -2.11
N ALA A 287 2.96 -34.66 -2.91
CA ALA A 287 3.11 -36.10 -2.63
C ALA A 287 4.58 -36.50 -2.51
N ARG A 288 5.45 -35.98 -3.39
CA ARG A 288 6.92 -36.18 -3.32
C ARG A 288 7.55 -35.57 -2.06
N ILE A 289 7.15 -34.36 -1.66
CA ILE A 289 7.65 -33.69 -0.44
C ILE A 289 7.21 -34.45 0.81
N LEU A 290 5.99 -34.99 0.81
CA LEU A 290 5.51 -35.87 1.88
C LEU A 290 6.34 -37.16 1.93
N LEU A 291 6.50 -37.86 0.80
CA LEU A 291 7.29 -39.09 0.73
C LEU A 291 8.74 -38.88 1.19
N ALA A 292 9.41 -37.82 0.70
CA ALA A 292 10.80 -37.49 1.04
C ALA A 292 11.02 -37.12 2.51
N LYS A 293 9.95 -36.78 3.26
CA LYS A 293 10.03 -36.58 4.71
C LYS A 293 9.94 -37.87 5.52
N PHE A 294 9.47 -38.94 4.90
CA PHE A 294 9.21 -40.23 5.54
C PHE A 294 10.11 -41.36 5.02
N SER A 295 11.02 -41.08 4.07
CA SER A 295 12.00 -42.03 3.53
C SER A 295 13.43 -41.49 3.64
N ASP A 296 14.40 -42.40 3.84
CA ASP A 296 15.83 -42.10 3.75
C ASP A 296 16.32 -42.50 2.33
N ASN A 297 16.47 -41.55 1.40
CA ASN A 297 16.61 -41.84 -0.06
C ASN A 297 18.06 -41.89 -0.59
N GLN A 298 18.32 -42.76 -1.59
CA GLN A 298 19.10 -42.51 -2.84
C GLN A 298 18.60 -43.38 -4.02
N PHE A 299 18.38 -42.82 -5.22
CA PHE A 299 17.80 -43.48 -6.43
C PHE A 299 18.46 -43.02 -7.75
N GLU A 300 19.79 -42.93 -7.81
CA GLU A 300 20.50 -42.29 -8.94
C GLU A 300 20.55 -43.14 -10.22
N SER A 301 20.53 -44.48 -10.14
CA SER A 301 20.63 -45.35 -11.32
C SER A 301 19.32 -45.41 -12.11
N GLU A 302 18.17 -45.47 -11.44
CA GLU A 302 16.87 -45.51 -12.09
C GLU A 302 16.51 -44.18 -12.78
N ILE A 303 17.08 -43.06 -12.28
CA ILE A 303 16.97 -41.76 -12.92
C ILE A 303 17.69 -41.78 -14.27
N GLN A 304 18.90 -42.34 -14.33
CA GLN A 304 19.71 -42.35 -15.55
C GLN A 304 19.09 -43.24 -16.65
N ASP A 305 18.67 -44.46 -16.32
CA ASP A 305 18.05 -45.38 -17.30
C ASP A 305 16.75 -44.81 -17.89
N CYS A 306 15.98 -44.09 -17.07
CA CYS A 306 14.75 -43.41 -17.51
C CYS A 306 15.06 -42.26 -18.48
N LEU A 307 16.09 -41.46 -18.18
CA LEU A 307 16.51 -40.35 -19.04
C LEU A 307 16.96 -40.84 -20.43
N ASP A 308 17.67 -41.97 -20.50
CA ASP A 308 18.20 -42.48 -21.77
C ASP A 308 17.11 -43.13 -22.65
N SER A 309 16.13 -43.80 -22.03
CA SER A 309 14.92 -44.28 -22.73
C SER A 309 14.08 -43.13 -23.30
N ILE A 310 13.93 -42.03 -22.56
CA ILE A 310 13.18 -40.84 -23.01
C ILE A 310 13.83 -40.22 -24.25
N LYS A 311 15.16 -40.08 -24.27
CA LYS A 311 15.89 -39.50 -25.41
C LYS A 311 15.71 -40.34 -26.68
N ALA A 312 15.81 -41.67 -26.58
CA ALA A 312 15.61 -42.57 -27.73
C ALA A 312 14.17 -42.53 -28.28
N ALA A 313 13.17 -42.44 -27.41
CA ALA A 313 11.77 -42.33 -27.81
C ALA A 313 11.47 -40.99 -28.50
N LYS A 314 12.05 -39.88 -28.00
CA LYS A 314 11.93 -38.55 -28.62
C LYS A 314 12.47 -38.53 -30.06
N PHE A 315 13.62 -39.15 -30.32
CA PHE A 315 14.21 -39.18 -31.65
C PHE A 315 13.32 -39.91 -32.66
N ARG A 316 12.82 -41.11 -32.34
CA ARG A 316 11.95 -41.85 -33.25
C ARG A 316 10.63 -41.13 -33.53
N ALA A 317 10.04 -40.51 -32.50
CA ALA A 317 8.83 -39.70 -32.68
C ALA A 317 9.08 -38.50 -33.60
N ALA A 318 10.21 -37.81 -33.42
CA ALA A 318 10.59 -36.70 -34.30
C ALA A 318 10.83 -37.17 -35.75
N LEU A 319 11.42 -38.36 -35.93
CA LEU A 319 11.68 -38.93 -37.25
C LEU A 319 10.38 -39.33 -37.97
N GLU A 320 9.42 -39.91 -37.26
CA GLU A 320 8.11 -40.25 -37.81
C GLU A 320 7.30 -38.99 -38.17
N GLU A 321 7.32 -37.96 -37.33
CA GLU A 321 6.70 -36.67 -37.65
C GLU A 321 7.33 -36.03 -38.89
N PHE A 322 8.66 -36.06 -38.98
CA PHE A 322 9.41 -35.54 -40.12
C PHE A 322 9.06 -36.26 -41.42
N SER A 323 8.82 -37.57 -41.38
CA SER A 323 8.39 -38.35 -42.57
C SER A 323 7.07 -37.85 -43.16
N LYS A 324 6.18 -37.30 -42.31
CA LYS A 324 4.86 -36.80 -42.71
C LYS A 324 4.90 -35.35 -43.19
N ASN A 325 5.73 -34.51 -42.58
CA ASN A 325 5.86 -33.09 -42.91
C ASN A 325 7.28 -32.57 -42.59
N GLN A 326 7.89 -31.84 -43.53
CA GLN A 326 9.30 -31.42 -43.46
C GLN A 326 9.50 -29.93 -43.13
N ASP A 327 8.60 -29.33 -42.35
CA ASP A 327 8.75 -27.93 -41.91
C ASP A 327 9.95 -27.71 -40.97
N SER A 328 10.34 -26.45 -40.79
CA SER A 328 11.52 -26.06 -40.00
C SER A 328 11.46 -26.60 -38.58
N TYR A 329 10.29 -26.54 -37.95
CA TYR A 329 10.10 -27.05 -36.59
C TYR A 329 10.41 -28.54 -36.47
N ARG A 330 9.90 -29.38 -37.40
CA ARG A 330 10.17 -30.82 -37.37
C ARG A 330 11.63 -31.15 -37.69
N ARG A 331 12.29 -30.35 -38.54
CA ARG A 331 13.74 -30.46 -38.82
C ARG A 331 14.58 -30.21 -37.57
N ASP A 332 14.37 -29.07 -36.91
CA ASP A 332 15.15 -28.71 -35.72
C ASP A 332 14.92 -29.72 -34.59
N ARG A 333 13.65 -30.12 -34.39
CA ARG A 333 13.29 -31.11 -33.39
C ARG A 333 13.95 -32.47 -33.63
N LEU A 334 14.02 -32.92 -34.89
CA LEU A 334 14.70 -34.16 -35.24
C LEU A 334 16.21 -34.06 -35.02
N LYS A 335 16.83 -32.94 -35.40
CA LYS A 335 18.26 -32.67 -35.19
C LYS A 335 18.64 -32.61 -33.72
N GLU A 336 17.86 -31.91 -32.89
CA GLU A 336 18.06 -31.85 -31.44
C GLU A 336 17.91 -33.23 -30.81
N ALA A 337 16.84 -33.95 -31.16
CA ALA A 337 16.61 -35.28 -30.62
C ALA A 337 17.73 -36.26 -31.00
N PHE A 338 18.36 -36.10 -32.16
CA PHE A 338 19.51 -36.90 -32.58
C PHE A 338 20.77 -36.59 -31.76
N LYS A 339 21.05 -35.31 -31.46
CA LYS A 339 22.19 -34.88 -30.63
C LYS A 339 22.09 -35.33 -29.18
N GLU A 340 20.87 -35.46 -28.65
CA GLU A 340 20.63 -35.95 -27.29
C GLU A 340 20.89 -37.47 -27.15
N LEU A 341 21.00 -38.21 -28.25
CA LEU A 341 21.25 -39.65 -28.20
C LEU A 341 22.66 -39.97 -27.73
N GLU A 342 22.77 -40.94 -26.84
CA GLU A 342 24.05 -41.42 -26.32
C GLU A 342 24.89 -42.15 -27.38
N ASN A 343 24.23 -42.82 -28.35
CA ASN A 343 24.88 -43.47 -29.48
C ASN A 343 24.11 -43.23 -30.80
N PRO A 344 24.31 -42.07 -31.46
CA PRO A 344 23.56 -41.65 -32.65
C PRO A 344 23.78 -42.54 -33.89
N LEU A 345 24.98 -43.12 -34.03
CA LEU A 345 25.37 -43.93 -35.20
C LEU A 345 24.46 -45.16 -35.40
N LYS A 346 23.90 -45.69 -34.31
CA LYS A 346 22.96 -46.82 -34.36
C LYS A 346 21.67 -46.51 -35.14
N TYR A 347 21.31 -45.24 -35.31
CA TYR A 347 20.04 -44.80 -35.86
C TYR A 347 20.13 -44.15 -37.26
N VAL A 348 21.34 -44.05 -37.85
CA VAL A 348 21.57 -43.44 -39.17
C VAL A 348 20.90 -44.23 -40.31
N GLY A 349 20.79 -45.55 -40.17
CA GLY A 349 20.06 -46.41 -41.11
C GLY A 349 18.56 -46.07 -41.16
N GLU A 350 17.91 -45.93 -39.99
CA GLU A 350 16.50 -45.56 -39.88
C GLU A 350 16.22 -44.17 -40.49
N PHE A 351 17.15 -43.22 -40.35
CA PHE A 351 17.05 -41.89 -40.96
C PHE A 351 17.15 -41.95 -42.50
N THR A 352 18.13 -42.68 -43.03
CA THR A 352 18.44 -42.72 -44.46
C THR A 352 17.28 -43.31 -45.28
N GLU A 353 16.63 -44.36 -44.78
CA GLU A 353 15.47 -44.99 -45.44
C GLU A 353 14.27 -44.05 -45.59
N ILE A 354 14.06 -43.15 -44.62
CA ILE A 354 12.91 -42.23 -44.62
C ILE A 354 13.17 -40.98 -45.46
N VAL A 355 14.40 -40.44 -45.45
CA VAL A 355 14.70 -39.12 -46.03
C VAL A 355 15.00 -39.18 -47.54
N SER A 356 15.60 -40.26 -48.04
CA SER A 356 15.99 -40.38 -49.45
C SER A 356 14.82 -40.24 -50.45
N PRO A 357 13.64 -40.87 -50.23
CA PRO A 357 12.49 -40.73 -51.13
C PRO A 357 11.91 -39.31 -51.18
N ILE A 358 12.04 -38.55 -50.09
CA ILE A 358 11.52 -37.16 -50.00
C ILE A 358 12.32 -36.24 -50.91
N ILE A 359 13.64 -36.40 -50.96
CA ILE A 359 14.54 -35.56 -51.77
C ILE A 359 14.30 -35.79 -53.26
N GLN A 360 14.12 -37.05 -53.68
CA GLN A 360 13.84 -37.38 -55.08
C GLN A 360 12.57 -36.69 -55.59
N LYS A 361 11.52 -36.64 -54.75
CA LYS A 361 10.27 -35.94 -55.08
C LYS A 361 10.47 -34.44 -55.36
N TYR A 362 11.39 -33.77 -54.67
CA TYR A 362 11.68 -32.35 -54.91
C TYR A 362 12.49 -32.12 -56.18
N ILE A 363 13.39 -33.06 -56.52
CA ILE A 363 14.16 -33.02 -57.78
C ILE A 363 13.20 -33.12 -58.97
N ASP A 364 12.27 -34.08 -58.94
CA ASP A 364 11.30 -34.30 -60.01
C ASP A 364 10.35 -33.09 -60.22
N ALA A 365 10.18 -32.25 -59.19
CA ALA A 365 9.37 -31.04 -59.22
C ALA A 365 10.14 -29.76 -59.63
N ASN A 366 11.43 -29.88 -60.00
CA ASN A 366 12.34 -28.77 -60.28
C ASN A 366 12.41 -27.70 -59.16
N ASN A 367 12.20 -28.10 -57.90
CA ASN A 367 12.23 -27.21 -56.74
C ASN A 367 13.63 -27.20 -56.12
N LEU A 368 14.58 -26.53 -56.79
CA LEU A 368 16.00 -26.52 -56.40
C LEU A 368 16.22 -26.02 -54.97
N VAL A 369 15.45 -25.01 -54.53
CA VAL A 369 15.50 -24.49 -53.15
C VAL A 369 15.21 -25.60 -52.14
N SER A 370 14.17 -26.40 -52.36
CA SER A 370 13.82 -27.49 -51.44
C SER A 370 14.81 -28.65 -51.50
N VAL A 371 15.36 -28.94 -52.69
CA VAL A 371 16.39 -29.98 -52.88
C VAL A 371 17.67 -29.64 -52.12
N PHE A 372 18.26 -28.48 -52.36
CA PHE A 372 19.53 -28.09 -51.72
C PHE A 372 19.36 -27.89 -50.21
N SER A 373 18.19 -27.39 -49.77
CA SER A 373 17.85 -27.32 -48.35
C SER A 373 17.85 -28.70 -47.70
N MET A 374 17.29 -29.70 -48.37
CA MET A 374 17.15 -31.04 -47.81
C MET A 374 18.45 -31.85 -47.84
N LEU A 375 19.27 -31.69 -48.88
CA LEU A 375 20.58 -32.31 -48.96
C LEU A 375 21.52 -31.78 -47.86
N LYS A 376 21.56 -30.45 -47.67
CA LYS A 376 22.35 -29.83 -46.60
C LYS A 376 21.90 -30.27 -45.20
N TYR A 377 20.59 -30.43 -45.01
CA TYR A 377 20.06 -30.95 -43.75
C TYR A 377 20.45 -32.42 -43.54
N ALA A 378 20.37 -33.26 -44.56
CA ALA A 378 20.68 -34.68 -44.45
C ALA A 378 22.19 -34.96 -44.20
N SER A 379 23.08 -34.12 -44.73
CA SER A 379 24.53 -34.23 -44.49
C SER A 379 24.94 -34.08 -43.01
N GLU A 380 24.10 -33.49 -42.17
CA GLU A 380 24.37 -33.37 -40.73
C GLU A 380 24.18 -34.68 -39.95
N PHE A 381 23.46 -35.63 -40.53
CA PHE A 381 23.23 -36.96 -39.96
C PHE A 381 24.16 -38.01 -40.56
N ASN A 382 24.58 -37.82 -41.81
CA ASN A 382 25.54 -38.64 -42.53
C ASN A 382 26.25 -37.81 -43.62
N GLU A 383 27.55 -37.54 -43.44
CA GLU A 383 28.32 -36.63 -44.31
C GLU A 383 28.34 -37.07 -45.79
N ASP A 384 28.32 -38.37 -46.07
CA ASP A 384 28.39 -38.92 -47.44
C ASP A 384 27.05 -38.96 -48.18
N PHE A 385 25.95 -38.53 -47.53
CA PHE A 385 24.59 -38.67 -48.06
C PHE A 385 24.34 -37.82 -49.32
N SER A 386 24.94 -36.63 -49.42
CA SER A 386 24.62 -35.63 -50.46
C SER A 386 25.32 -35.89 -51.80
N THR A 387 26.43 -36.64 -51.80
CA THR A 387 27.32 -36.81 -52.94
C THR A 387 26.66 -37.48 -54.15
N SER A 388 25.64 -38.33 -53.92
CA SER A 388 24.93 -39.07 -54.98
C SER A 388 23.93 -38.22 -55.79
N PHE A 389 23.50 -37.06 -55.28
CA PHE A 389 22.48 -36.21 -55.92
C PHE A 389 23.04 -34.99 -56.67
N LEU A 390 24.21 -34.48 -56.28
CA LEU A 390 24.72 -33.17 -56.72
C LEU A 390 25.21 -33.09 -58.17
N TYR A 391 25.61 -34.23 -58.78
CA TYR A 391 26.16 -34.26 -60.14
C TYR A 391 25.13 -33.87 -61.22
N GLY A 392 23.82 -34.07 -60.97
CA GLY A 392 22.75 -33.82 -61.94
C GLY A 392 22.12 -32.43 -61.92
N LEU A 393 22.52 -31.51 -61.02
CA LEU A 393 21.79 -30.26 -60.75
C LEU A 393 22.47 -28.97 -61.24
N LYS A 394 23.70 -29.02 -61.80
CA LYS A 394 24.51 -27.83 -62.11
C LYS A 394 23.85 -26.85 -63.11
N SER A 395 23.36 -27.32 -64.25
CA SER A 395 22.83 -26.44 -65.30
C SER A 395 21.56 -25.68 -64.89
N SER A 396 20.73 -26.26 -64.02
CA SER A 396 19.49 -25.61 -63.54
C SER A 396 19.77 -24.51 -62.50
N VAL A 397 20.89 -24.58 -61.79
CA VAL A 397 21.33 -23.56 -60.82
C VAL A 397 21.72 -22.27 -61.53
N GLU A 398 22.53 -22.34 -62.59
CA GLU A 398 23.05 -21.17 -63.31
C GLU A 398 21.94 -20.36 -63.99
N GLU A 399 20.96 -21.04 -64.60
CA GLU A 399 19.82 -20.42 -65.27
C GLU A 399 18.92 -19.64 -64.28
N THR A 400 18.68 -20.21 -63.09
CA THR A 400 17.83 -19.59 -62.06
C THR A 400 18.45 -18.29 -61.53
N LEU A 401 19.74 -18.31 -61.19
CA LEU A 401 20.43 -17.18 -60.59
C LEU A 401 20.55 -15.98 -61.53
N SER A 402 20.78 -16.22 -62.83
CA SER A 402 20.87 -15.14 -63.82
C SER A 402 19.55 -14.36 -63.98
N ASN A 403 18.41 -15.05 -63.89
CA ASN A 403 17.09 -14.43 -64.01
C ASN A 403 16.75 -13.58 -62.78
N GLU A 404 17.08 -14.07 -61.59
CA GLU A 404 16.77 -13.39 -60.32
C GLU A 404 17.56 -12.09 -60.15
N LEU A 405 18.84 -12.06 -60.54
CA LEU A 405 19.64 -10.83 -60.47
C LEU A 405 19.09 -9.71 -61.38
N SER A 406 18.74 -10.09 -62.61
CA SER A 406 18.19 -9.16 -63.61
C SER A 406 16.88 -8.52 -63.11
N GLU A 407 16.03 -9.30 -62.43
CA GLU A 407 14.78 -8.82 -61.85
C GLU A 407 15.05 -7.82 -60.70
N ALA A 408 15.98 -8.12 -59.80
CA ALA A 408 16.32 -7.28 -58.65
C ALA A 408 16.82 -5.89 -59.07
N ILE A 409 17.69 -5.82 -60.09
CA ILE A 409 18.22 -4.56 -60.62
C ILE A 409 17.11 -3.73 -61.26
N SER A 410 16.26 -4.35 -62.09
CA SER A 410 15.16 -3.63 -62.77
C SER A 410 14.15 -3.00 -61.81
N LYS A 411 13.97 -3.60 -60.63
CA LYS A 411 13.03 -3.15 -59.60
C LYS A 411 13.64 -2.14 -58.61
N ASN A 412 14.94 -1.86 -58.67
CA ASN A 412 15.67 -1.07 -57.66
C ASN A 412 15.33 -1.53 -56.23
N SER A 413 15.44 -2.84 -55.97
CA SER A 413 14.95 -3.40 -54.70
C SER A 413 16.01 -4.24 -54.02
N LYS A 414 16.58 -3.71 -52.91
CA LYS A 414 17.42 -4.50 -51.98
C LYS A 414 16.74 -5.80 -51.59
N TYR A 415 15.45 -5.76 -51.28
CA TYR A 415 14.70 -6.93 -50.83
C TYR A 415 14.75 -8.09 -51.83
N TYR A 416 14.61 -7.81 -53.14
CA TYR A 416 14.67 -8.85 -54.16
C TYR A 416 16.11 -9.34 -54.34
N PHE A 417 17.08 -8.43 -54.36
CA PHE A 417 18.49 -8.78 -54.46
C PHE A 417 18.96 -9.71 -53.33
N GLU A 418 18.65 -9.36 -52.09
CA GLU A 418 18.97 -10.12 -50.87
C GLU A 418 18.18 -11.43 -50.81
N ASN A 419 16.84 -11.34 -50.86
CA ASN A 419 15.99 -12.47 -50.46
C ASN A 419 15.78 -13.51 -51.56
N THR A 420 16.01 -13.18 -52.83
CA THR A 420 15.94 -14.15 -53.92
C THR A 420 17.33 -14.47 -54.43
N PHE A 421 17.98 -13.54 -55.12
CA PHE A 421 19.23 -13.81 -55.85
C PHE A 421 20.38 -14.26 -54.94
N GLU A 422 20.75 -13.44 -53.95
CA GLU A 422 21.93 -13.73 -53.12
C GLU A 422 21.71 -14.95 -52.20
N ASN A 423 20.50 -15.09 -51.66
CA ASN A 423 20.12 -16.24 -50.85
C ASN A 423 20.19 -17.55 -51.64
N HIS A 424 19.61 -17.58 -52.84
CA HIS A 424 19.67 -18.76 -53.70
C HIS A 424 21.11 -19.02 -54.19
N PHE A 425 21.88 -17.98 -54.51
CA PHE A 425 23.28 -18.11 -54.92
C PHE A 425 24.09 -18.86 -53.86
N SER A 426 23.98 -18.45 -52.60
CA SER A 426 24.66 -19.14 -51.51
C SER A 426 24.14 -20.55 -51.29
N GLN A 427 22.83 -20.74 -51.32
CA GLN A 427 22.22 -22.01 -51.03
C GLN A 427 22.67 -23.07 -52.05
N PHE A 428 22.62 -22.73 -53.33
CA PHE A 428 22.96 -23.63 -54.41
C PHE A 428 24.46 -23.92 -54.49
N THR A 429 25.32 -22.93 -54.24
CA THR A 429 26.77 -23.13 -54.30
C THR A 429 27.35 -23.84 -53.07
N SER A 430 26.67 -23.82 -51.92
CA SER A 430 27.20 -24.36 -50.65
C SER A 430 27.50 -25.85 -50.60
N LEU A 431 26.99 -26.64 -51.55
CA LEU A 431 27.23 -28.09 -51.65
C LEU A 431 28.21 -28.45 -52.79
N TYR A 432 28.70 -27.46 -53.53
CA TYR A 432 29.71 -27.62 -54.57
C TYR A 432 31.10 -27.18 -54.08
N ASP A 433 32.14 -27.41 -54.89
CA ASP A 433 33.48 -26.90 -54.61
C ASP A 433 33.55 -25.35 -54.73
N ASN A 434 34.56 -24.78 -54.08
CA ASN A 434 34.76 -23.32 -54.05
C ASN A 434 35.11 -22.73 -55.43
N GLU A 435 35.60 -23.54 -56.36
CA GLU A 435 35.96 -23.11 -57.71
C GLU A 435 34.71 -22.73 -58.52
N TYR A 436 33.62 -23.49 -58.36
CA TYR A 436 32.33 -23.22 -58.99
C TYR A 436 31.69 -21.89 -58.54
N ALA A 437 31.67 -21.62 -57.24
CA ALA A 437 31.10 -20.39 -56.69
C ALA A 437 31.87 -19.13 -57.14
N THR A 438 33.19 -19.25 -57.27
CA THR A 438 34.08 -18.14 -57.66
C THR A 438 33.82 -17.69 -59.10
N LEU A 439 33.58 -18.62 -60.01
CA LEU A 439 33.29 -18.32 -61.42
C LEU A 439 32.00 -17.52 -61.60
N LEU A 440 30.91 -17.91 -60.93
CA LEU A 440 29.62 -17.22 -61.02
C LEU A 440 29.67 -15.81 -60.37
N LYS A 441 30.48 -15.64 -59.32
CA LYS A 441 30.61 -14.34 -58.62
C LYS A 441 31.11 -13.23 -59.56
N VAL A 442 32.16 -13.52 -60.34
CA VAL A 442 32.79 -12.56 -61.26
C VAL A 442 31.80 -12.08 -62.33
N GLN A 443 30.92 -12.97 -62.80
CA GLN A 443 29.91 -12.65 -63.81
C GLN A 443 28.85 -11.66 -63.30
N TYR A 444 28.43 -11.79 -62.05
CA TYR A 444 27.33 -11.01 -61.49
C TYR A 444 27.76 -9.67 -60.89
N GLU A 445 29.00 -9.52 -60.43
CA GLU A 445 29.56 -8.24 -59.94
C GLU A 445 29.39 -7.09 -60.94
N GLN A 446 29.61 -7.35 -62.24
CA GLN A 446 29.54 -6.31 -63.26
C GLN A 446 28.11 -5.75 -63.42
N GLN A 447 27.07 -6.59 -63.26
CA GLN A 447 25.68 -6.18 -63.41
C GLN A 447 25.19 -5.37 -62.19
N ILE A 448 25.69 -5.67 -60.99
CA ILE A 448 25.29 -5.03 -59.74
C ILE A 448 25.63 -3.53 -59.72
N ARG A 449 26.77 -3.16 -60.34
CA ARG A 449 27.26 -1.77 -60.41
C ARG A 449 26.34 -0.82 -61.19
N GLU A 450 25.39 -1.34 -61.96
CA GLU A 450 24.44 -0.55 -62.77
C GLU A 450 23.20 -0.09 -61.98
N SER A 451 23.03 -0.51 -60.73
CA SER A 451 21.88 -0.16 -59.88
C SER A 451 21.82 1.33 -59.53
N LYS A 452 20.59 1.87 -59.44
CA LYS A 452 20.33 3.25 -58.98
C LYS A 452 19.80 3.31 -57.54
N SER A 453 19.82 2.18 -56.83
CA SER A 453 19.24 2.05 -55.49
C SER A 453 20.32 2.11 -54.43
N ILE A 454 20.27 3.11 -53.55
CA ILE A 454 21.25 3.31 -52.46
C ILE A 454 21.29 2.10 -51.52
N ASP A 455 20.12 1.59 -51.13
CA ASP A 455 19.97 0.43 -50.26
C ASP A 455 20.54 -0.86 -50.87
N LEU A 456 20.34 -1.08 -52.17
CA LEU A 456 20.89 -2.25 -52.89
C LEU A 456 22.42 -2.15 -53.01
N LEU A 457 22.95 -0.99 -53.40
CA LEU A 457 24.39 -0.80 -53.58
C LEU A 457 25.16 -0.94 -52.27
N LEU A 458 24.65 -0.35 -51.17
CA LEU A 458 25.26 -0.50 -49.85
C LEU A 458 25.18 -1.95 -49.38
N TYR A 459 24.02 -2.60 -49.54
CA TYR A 459 23.86 -4.00 -49.18
C TYR A 459 24.78 -4.92 -50.00
N ALA A 460 24.94 -4.68 -51.31
CA ALA A 460 25.81 -5.47 -52.16
C ALA A 460 27.29 -5.38 -51.73
N ALA A 461 27.73 -4.22 -51.25
CA ALA A 461 29.08 -4.01 -50.73
C ALA A 461 29.31 -4.69 -49.36
N ASP A 462 28.30 -4.64 -48.47
CA ASP A 462 28.39 -5.20 -47.12
C ASP A 462 27.95 -6.68 -47.03
N SER A 463 27.37 -7.20 -48.11
CA SER A 463 26.98 -8.60 -48.20
C SER A 463 28.19 -9.51 -47.96
N ARG A 464 27.94 -10.74 -47.47
CA ARG A 464 28.99 -11.75 -47.25
C ARG A 464 29.82 -12.07 -48.50
N PHE A 465 29.28 -11.78 -49.68
CA PHE A 465 29.96 -12.00 -50.93
C PHE A 465 30.74 -10.78 -51.38
N GLU A 466 30.64 -9.62 -50.74
CA GLU A 466 31.36 -8.40 -51.13
C GLU A 466 31.29 -8.20 -52.65
N TRP A 467 30.07 -8.12 -53.19
CA TRP A 467 29.82 -8.11 -54.63
C TRP A 467 30.49 -6.91 -55.31
N ILE A 468 30.63 -5.80 -54.59
CA ILE A 468 31.37 -4.60 -54.98
C ILE A 468 32.12 -4.06 -53.75
N SER A 469 33.10 -3.16 -53.94
CA SER A 469 33.80 -2.55 -52.80
C SER A 469 32.95 -1.49 -52.09
N GLN A 470 33.16 -1.30 -50.79
CA GLN A 470 32.47 -0.26 -50.00
C GLN A 470 32.71 1.16 -50.55
N GLU A 471 33.94 1.46 -51.00
CA GLU A 471 34.28 2.78 -51.54
C GLU A 471 33.55 3.07 -52.87
N ASP A 472 33.37 2.05 -53.70
CA ASP A 472 32.60 2.16 -54.94
C ASP A 472 31.11 2.42 -54.65
N ALA A 473 30.53 1.66 -53.70
CA ALA A 473 29.13 1.82 -53.31
C ALA A 473 28.85 3.23 -52.76
N ILE A 474 29.72 3.75 -51.88
CA ILE A 474 29.57 5.09 -51.30
C ILE A 474 29.69 6.19 -52.37
N THR A 475 30.63 6.03 -53.30
CA THR A 475 30.81 6.98 -54.40
C THR A 475 29.56 7.05 -55.27
N LEU A 476 28.98 5.90 -55.63
CA LEU A 476 27.72 5.81 -56.37
C LEU A 476 26.55 6.42 -55.58
N CYS A 477 26.46 6.16 -54.27
CA CYS A 477 25.41 6.71 -53.41
C CYS A 477 25.48 8.25 -53.30
N LYS A 478 26.68 8.82 -53.13
CA LYS A 478 26.85 10.29 -53.07
C LYS A 478 26.40 10.96 -54.35
N GLY A 479 26.74 10.40 -55.52
CA GLY A 479 26.30 10.91 -56.82
C GLY A 479 24.78 10.90 -57.00
N ILE A 480 24.07 10.00 -56.31
CA ILE A 480 22.59 9.98 -56.27
C ILE A 480 22.05 11.09 -55.34
N ILE A 481 22.65 11.26 -54.16
CA ILE A 481 22.19 12.21 -53.12
C ILE A 481 22.37 13.67 -53.55
N ASP A 482 23.43 13.99 -54.29
CA ASP A 482 23.69 15.35 -54.79
C ASP A 482 22.54 15.92 -55.64
N LEU A 483 21.67 15.05 -56.17
CA LEU A 483 20.53 15.41 -57.00
C LEU A 483 19.21 15.57 -56.21
N TRP A 484 19.20 15.31 -54.91
CA TRP A 484 18.00 15.35 -54.07
C TRP A 484 17.58 16.76 -53.65
N SER A 485 16.26 17.02 -53.73
CA SER A 485 15.58 18.22 -53.24
C SER A 485 15.10 18.07 -51.78
N TYR A 486 14.57 19.16 -51.20
CA TYR A 486 13.93 19.11 -49.87
C TYR A 486 12.80 18.06 -49.81
N GLU A 487 11.98 17.94 -50.86
CA GLU A 487 10.88 16.97 -50.92
C GLU A 487 11.40 15.53 -51.00
N ASP A 488 12.51 15.29 -51.71
CA ASP A 488 13.12 13.96 -51.79
C ASP A 488 13.65 13.49 -50.42
N ILE A 489 14.25 14.41 -49.66
CA ILE A 489 14.73 14.14 -48.30
C ILE A 489 13.55 13.98 -47.32
N ASP A 490 12.52 14.83 -47.40
CA ASP A 490 11.34 14.70 -46.53
C ASP A 490 10.59 13.38 -46.76
N ASN A 491 10.49 12.94 -48.02
CA ASN A 491 9.93 11.65 -48.41
C ASN A 491 10.78 10.48 -47.88
N LEU A 492 12.12 10.56 -48.00
CA LEU A 492 13.02 9.57 -47.43
C LEU A 492 12.84 9.45 -45.92
N LEU A 493 12.81 10.58 -45.21
CA LEU A 493 12.64 10.63 -43.75
C LEU A 493 11.25 10.18 -43.30
N ASN A 494 10.24 10.17 -44.18
CA ASN A 494 8.93 9.58 -43.93
C ASN A 494 8.90 8.05 -44.11
N GLY A 495 9.95 7.43 -44.67
CA GLY A 495 10.08 5.99 -44.92
C GLY A 495 10.88 5.21 -43.87
N TYR A 496 10.88 3.87 -43.98
CA TYR A 496 11.54 2.91 -43.08
C TYR A 496 13.09 2.79 -43.25
N ILE A 497 13.72 3.61 -44.09
CA ILE A 497 15.09 3.35 -44.64
C ILE A 497 16.23 3.82 -43.69
N VAL A 498 15.92 4.60 -42.66
CA VAL A 498 16.92 5.40 -41.91
C VAL A 498 17.79 4.59 -40.95
N ASP A 499 17.31 3.45 -40.42
CA ASP A 499 18.00 2.75 -39.32
C ASP A 499 19.18 1.86 -39.79
N ASP A 500 19.25 1.50 -41.08
CA ASP A 500 20.26 0.56 -41.65
C ASP A 500 21.23 1.21 -42.66
N THR A 501 21.26 2.54 -42.75
CA THR A 501 22.12 3.25 -43.73
C THR A 501 23.56 3.39 -43.20
N ASP A 502 24.57 3.14 -44.04
CA ASP A 502 25.99 3.37 -43.71
C ASP A 502 26.19 4.79 -43.14
N SER A 503 26.93 4.89 -42.02
CA SER A 503 27.08 6.13 -41.26
C SER A 503 27.69 7.28 -42.05
N ARG A 504 28.51 7.00 -43.07
CA ARG A 504 29.11 7.98 -43.98
C ARG A 504 28.05 8.55 -44.92
N VAL A 505 27.14 7.70 -45.42
CA VAL A 505 26.02 8.11 -46.28
C VAL A 505 24.96 8.86 -45.47
N ALA A 506 24.59 8.34 -44.29
CA ALA A 506 23.69 9.02 -43.35
C ALA A 506 24.20 10.41 -42.96
N SER A 507 25.51 10.54 -42.68
CA SER A 507 26.14 11.84 -42.40
C SER A 507 26.07 12.79 -43.59
N TYR A 508 26.23 12.29 -44.82
CA TYR A 508 26.13 13.09 -46.04
C TYR A 508 24.71 13.61 -46.26
N ILE A 509 23.70 12.74 -46.09
CA ILE A 509 22.27 13.11 -46.15
C ILE A 509 21.95 14.19 -45.12
N PHE A 510 22.42 14.03 -43.87
CA PHE A 510 22.17 15.00 -42.80
C PHE A 510 22.79 16.36 -43.13
N VAL A 511 24.04 16.41 -43.58
CA VAL A 511 24.71 17.68 -43.93
C VAL A 511 23.98 18.36 -45.10
N HIS A 512 23.67 17.62 -46.17
CA HIS A 512 22.92 18.15 -47.32
C HIS A 512 21.54 18.67 -46.92
N ALA A 513 20.83 17.97 -46.03
CA ALA A 513 19.54 18.41 -45.51
C ALA A 513 19.64 19.69 -44.66
N ILE A 514 20.66 19.81 -43.79
CA ILE A 514 20.90 21.03 -43.01
C ILE A 514 21.20 22.21 -43.93
N ASP A 515 22.00 22.01 -44.98
CA ASP A 515 22.34 23.05 -45.94
C ASP A 515 21.11 23.53 -46.73
N LEU A 516 20.23 22.60 -47.11
CA LEU A 516 18.95 22.91 -47.73
C LEU A 516 18.03 23.72 -46.78
N ILE A 517 17.84 23.33 -45.52
CA ILE A 517 16.96 24.09 -44.60
C ILE A 517 17.55 25.43 -44.17
N ALA A 518 18.87 25.54 -44.06
CA ALA A 518 19.52 26.82 -43.77
C ALA A 518 19.26 27.86 -44.87
N SER A 519 19.06 27.40 -46.12
CA SER A 519 18.73 28.27 -47.26
C SER A 519 17.25 28.71 -47.30
N ILE A 520 16.34 28.05 -46.56
CA ILE A 520 14.89 28.28 -46.61
C ILE A 520 14.41 29.28 -45.52
N ASN A 521 15.29 29.71 -44.60
CA ASN A 521 15.02 30.63 -43.48
C ASN A 521 13.74 30.28 -42.67
N ILE A 522 13.79 29.17 -41.93
CA ILE A 522 12.67 28.67 -41.12
C ILE A 522 12.32 29.61 -39.93
N ASN A 523 13.15 30.62 -39.63
CA ASN A 523 12.91 31.57 -38.52
C ASN A 523 11.55 32.29 -38.62
N ASP A 524 11.04 32.55 -39.83
CA ASP A 524 9.75 33.23 -40.05
C ASP A 524 8.54 32.33 -39.77
N SER A 525 8.73 31.00 -39.73
CA SER A 525 7.67 30.00 -39.48
C SER A 525 7.29 29.86 -37.99
N PHE A 526 8.07 30.47 -37.09
CA PHE A 526 7.88 30.41 -35.64
C PHE A 526 7.55 31.76 -34.99
N GLY A 527 7.56 32.85 -35.75
CA GLY A 527 7.27 34.21 -35.27
C GLY A 527 5.79 34.42 -34.96
N GLY A 528 5.37 34.04 -33.76
CA GLY A 528 4.04 34.33 -33.22
C GLY A 528 4.16 34.88 -31.80
N ASN A 529 3.64 36.09 -31.60
CA ASN A 529 3.64 36.84 -30.33
C ASN A 529 3.31 35.92 -29.12
N SER A 530 4.18 35.93 -28.12
CA SER A 530 4.19 35.03 -26.95
C SER A 530 3.03 35.19 -25.94
N ASN A 531 2.01 35.97 -26.27
CA ASN A 531 0.90 36.28 -25.35
C ASN A 531 -0.46 35.64 -25.71
N ASP A 532 -0.60 34.94 -26.84
CA ASP A 532 -1.84 34.26 -27.20
C ASP A 532 -1.58 32.79 -27.58
N ILE A 533 -1.64 31.90 -26.58
CA ILE A 533 -1.82 30.46 -26.81
C ILE A 533 -3.33 30.21 -26.97
N ASP A 534 -3.97 30.87 -27.92
CA ASP A 534 -5.21 30.34 -28.49
C ASP A 534 -5.47 30.80 -29.93
N SER A 535 -5.79 29.81 -30.76
CA SER A 535 -6.44 29.91 -32.08
C SER A 535 -5.62 30.34 -33.34
N THR A 536 -5.46 29.35 -34.24
CA THR A 536 -5.53 29.42 -35.73
C THR A 536 -4.31 29.50 -36.67
N SER A 537 -3.04 29.54 -36.24
CA SER A 537 -1.87 29.46 -37.18
C SER A 537 -1.05 28.15 -37.12
N LYS A 538 -1.61 27.06 -36.60
CA LYS A 538 -0.85 25.84 -36.24
C LYS A 538 -0.18 25.06 -37.38
N ASP A 539 -0.54 25.23 -38.65
CA ASP A 539 -0.24 24.22 -39.68
C ASP A 539 1.22 24.24 -40.20
N TYR A 540 1.87 25.41 -40.26
CA TYR A 540 3.25 25.51 -40.77
C TYR A 540 4.31 25.20 -39.70
N SER A 541 4.11 25.62 -38.44
CA SER A 541 5.08 25.37 -37.37
C SER A 541 5.20 23.88 -37.01
N SER A 542 4.14 23.08 -37.16
CA SER A 542 4.18 21.63 -36.93
C SER A 542 4.95 20.84 -37.98
N LYS A 543 4.90 21.25 -39.27
CA LYS A 543 5.63 20.53 -40.34
C LYS A 543 7.14 20.71 -40.22
N SER A 544 7.61 21.93 -39.95
CA SER A 544 9.04 22.21 -39.78
C SER A 544 9.62 21.52 -38.53
N ILE A 545 8.88 21.48 -37.41
CA ILE A 545 9.30 20.73 -36.22
C ILE A 545 9.39 19.23 -36.51
N TYR A 546 8.39 18.65 -37.17
CA TYR A 546 8.36 17.21 -37.46
C TYR A 546 9.45 16.78 -38.46
N PHE A 547 9.81 17.65 -39.40
CA PHE A 547 10.96 17.44 -40.27
C PHE A 547 12.28 17.41 -39.47
N ILE A 548 12.51 18.40 -38.60
CA ILE A 548 13.72 18.47 -37.76
C ILE A 548 13.80 17.27 -36.81
N GLU A 549 12.69 16.88 -36.19
CA GLU A 549 12.62 15.73 -35.29
C GLU A 549 13.03 14.43 -35.99
N ARG A 550 12.57 14.21 -37.23
CA ARG A 550 12.98 13.04 -38.03
C ARG A 550 14.41 13.13 -38.53
N LEU A 551 14.84 14.31 -38.97
CA LEU A 551 16.23 14.55 -39.42
C LEU A 551 17.23 14.29 -38.30
N LEU A 552 16.91 14.65 -37.06
CA LEU A 552 17.77 14.43 -35.89
C LEU A 552 18.03 12.96 -35.58
N LYS A 553 17.25 12.01 -36.14
CA LYS A 553 17.57 10.57 -36.05
C LYS A 553 18.89 10.21 -36.76
N LEU A 554 19.28 10.98 -37.78
CA LEU A 554 20.53 10.82 -38.52
C LEU A 554 21.73 11.51 -37.84
N ASN A 555 21.53 12.21 -36.71
CA ASN A 555 22.57 12.95 -36.00
C ASN A 555 23.42 12.04 -35.09
N ASN A 556 24.20 11.14 -35.69
CA ASN A 556 24.92 10.07 -34.99
C ASN A 556 26.47 10.17 -35.08
N THR A 557 27.01 11.12 -35.85
CA THR A 557 28.46 11.32 -36.02
C THR A 557 28.94 12.65 -35.45
N GLU A 558 30.26 12.82 -35.30
CA GLU A 558 30.83 14.10 -34.87
C GLU A 558 30.59 15.21 -35.91
N THR A 559 30.69 14.88 -37.19
CA THR A 559 30.41 15.81 -38.30
C THR A 559 28.98 16.34 -38.26
N THR A 560 27.99 15.46 -38.07
CA THR A 560 26.57 15.84 -37.99
C THR A 560 26.27 16.64 -36.74
N ARG A 561 26.83 16.27 -35.58
CA ARG A 561 26.70 17.04 -34.33
C ARG A 561 27.27 18.46 -34.46
N ASN A 562 28.44 18.59 -35.08
CA ASN A 562 29.06 19.90 -35.32
C ASN A 562 28.22 20.76 -36.26
N ARG A 563 27.68 20.18 -37.34
CA ARG A 563 26.81 20.90 -38.29
C ARG A 563 25.49 21.32 -37.64
N TRP A 564 24.89 20.45 -36.81
CA TRP A 564 23.71 20.78 -36.01
C TRP A 564 23.98 21.95 -35.06
N GLY A 565 25.11 21.93 -34.34
CA GLY A 565 25.52 23.04 -33.47
C GLY A 565 25.70 24.37 -34.20
N GLN A 566 26.29 24.34 -35.41
CA GLN A 566 26.41 25.52 -36.27
C GLN A 566 25.07 26.05 -36.75
N TYR A 567 24.10 25.18 -37.04
CA TYR A 567 22.75 25.61 -37.42
C TYR A 567 22.01 26.22 -36.22
N ILE A 568 22.07 25.57 -35.04
CA ILE A 568 21.47 26.07 -33.80
C ILE A 568 21.94 27.49 -33.45
N SER A 569 23.23 27.80 -33.64
CA SER A 569 23.77 29.13 -33.34
C SER A 569 23.27 30.24 -34.28
N THR A 570 22.55 29.90 -35.36
CA THR A 570 21.92 30.87 -36.27
C THR A 570 20.45 31.17 -35.95
N LEU A 571 19.84 30.44 -35.00
CA LEU A 571 18.41 30.54 -34.67
C LEU A 571 18.13 31.63 -33.62
N ASN A 572 16.93 32.22 -33.69
CA ASN A 572 16.46 33.21 -32.73
C ASN A 572 15.93 32.57 -31.42
N ALA A 573 15.72 33.39 -30.38
CA ALA A 573 15.29 32.94 -29.06
C ALA A 573 13.94 32.19 -29.06
N GLU A 574 12.95 32.66 -29.81
CA GLU A 574 11.62 32.03 -29.90
C GLU A 574 11.70 30.61 -30.49
N THR A 575 12.51 30.44 -31.54
CA THR A 575 12.73 29.13 -32.18
C THR A 575 13.46 28.18 -31.23
N LEU A 576 14.48 28.67 -30.53
CA LEU A 576 15.21 27.87 -29.54
C LEU A 576 14.31 27.39 -28.39
N LEU A 577 13.41 28.25 -27.89
CA LEU A 577 12.43 27.90 -26.86
C LEU A 577 11.46 26.81 -27.36
N ALA A 578 10.96 26.93 -28.60
CA ALA A 578 10.07 25.94 -29.19
C ALA A 578 10.75 24.56 -29.37
N LEU A 579 12.01 24.54 -29.82
CA LEU A 579 12.80 23.31 -29.94
C LEU A 579 13.07 22.67 -28.57
N TYR A 580 13.32 23.49 -27.54
CA TYR A 580 13.56 23.02 -26.17
C TYR A 580 12.29 22.45 -25.52
N ASP A 581 11.14 23.08 -25.72
CA ASP A 581 9.85 22.59 -25.21
C ASP A 581 9.51 21.21 -25.79
N ARG A 582 9.84 20.97 -27.06
CA ARG A 582 9.72 19.67 -27.74
C ARG A 582 10.82 18.66 -27.44
N GLY A 583 11.88 19.05 -26.71
CA GLY A 583 13.00 18.17 -26.35
C GLY A 583 13.98 17.88 -27.49
N LEU A 584 14.00 18.71 -28.53
CA LEU A 584 14.91 18.58 -29.67
C LEU A 584 16.29 19.20 -29.40
N ILE A 585 16.36 20.12 -28.45
CA ILE A 585 17.60 20.62 -27.84
C ILE A 585 17.49 20.54 -26.32
N ASN A 586 18.62 20.33 -25.66
CA ASN A 586 18.68 20.16 -24.19
C ASN A 586 19.39 21.32 -23.48
N ILE A 587 19.99 22.23 -24.24
CA ILE A 587 20.77 23.36 -23.73
C ILE A 587 20.24 24.62 -24.40
N LEU A 588 19.95 25.64 -23.59
CA LEU A 588 19.58 26.98 -24.07
C LEU A 588 20.76 27.94 -23.87
N PRO A 589 21.00 28.87 -24.82
CA PRO A 589 21.95 29.95 -24.62
C PRO A 589 21.63 30.81 -23.40
N ASN A 590 22.66 31.34 -22.74
CA ASN A 590 22.51 32.13 -21.51
C ASN A 590 21.69 33.40 -21.71
N ASP A 591 21.75 34.04 -22.88
CA ASP A 591 20.95 35.22 -23.24
C ASP A 591 19.45 34.89 -23.34
N VAL A 592 19.09 33.69 -23.82
CA VAL A 592 17.70 33.21 -23.82
C VAL A 592 17.21 32.94 -22.40
N ILE A 593 18.05 32.34 -21.54
CA ILE A 593 17.74 32.14 -20.12
C ILE A 593 17.55 33.50 -19.42
N GLU A 594 18.44 34.46 -19.68
CA GLU A 594 18.36 35.83 -19.13
C GLU A 594 17.07 36.53 -19.60
N HIS A 595 16.65 36.36 -20.85
CA HIS A 595 15.37 36.87 -21.36
C HIS A 595 14.17 36.29 -20.60
N VAL A 596 14.14 34.96 -20.39
CA VAL A 596 13.07 34.29 -19.63
C VAL A 596 13.05 34.78 -18.18
N VAL A 597 14.21 34.86 -17.52
CA VAL A 597 14.35 35.30 -16.13
C VAL A 597 13.93 36.76 -15.96
N ASN A 598 14.26 37.65 -16.89
CA ASN A 598 13.84 39.06 -16.88
C ASN A 598 12.32 39.24 -17.07
N GLY A 599 11.64 38.29 -17.71
CA GLY A 599 10.19 38.30 -17.90
C GLY A 599 9.39 37.82 -16.68
N LEU A 600 10.04 37.26 -15.66
CA LEU A 600 9.36 36.67 -14.50
C LEU A 600 8.65 37.73 -13.65
N SER A 601 7.39 37.42 -13.31
CA SER A 601 6.54 38.26 -12.49
C SER A 601 5.73 37.42 -11.49
N LEU A 602 5.09 38.07 -10.52
CA LEU A 602 4.21 37.39 -9.58
C LEU A 602 2.96 36.78 -10.23
N LYS A 603 2.58 37.22 -11.44
CA LYS A 603 1.48 36.63 -12.22
C LYS A 603 1.81 35.21 -12.67
N ASP A 604 3.08 34.85 -12.70
CA ASP A 604 3.55 33.51 -13.07
C ASP A 604 3.40 32.50 -11.91
N THR A 605 2.80 32.90 -10.79
CA THR A 605 2.61 32.06 -9.59
C THR A 605 1.14 31.91 -9.22
N PHE A 606 0.72 30.75 -8.68
CA PHE A 606 -0.69 30.49 -8.32
C PHE A 606 -1.23 31.31 -7.13
N ASN A 607 -0.37 31.94 -6.32
CA ASN A 607 -0.75 32.55 -5.04
C ASN A 607 -0.36 34.02 -4.95
N SER A 608 -1.20 34.86 -4.33
CA SER A 608 -0.85 36.25 -4.02
C SER A 608 0.24 36.36 -2.93
N PRO A 609 1.22 37.29 -3.03
CA PRO A 609 2.36 37.43 -2.11
C PRO A 609 2.02 37.45 -0.62
N ASN A 610 0.91 38.09 -0.25
CA ASN A 610 0.57 38.33 1.15
C ASN A 610 0.02 37.08 1.87
N GLY A 611 -0.23 35.97 1.16
CA GLY A 611 -0.82 34.75 1.71
C GLY A 611 0.07 33.50 1.62
N TRP A 612 1.36 33.63 1.31
CA TRP A 612 2.22 32.46 1.07
C TRP A 612 2.55 31.70 2.37
N TYR A 613 1.89 30.56 2.57
CA TYR A 613 2.25 29.55 3.58
C TYR A 613 3.20 28.47 3.04
N SER A 614 3.51 28.51 1.75
CA SER A 614 4.52 27.70 1.07
C SER A 614 5.15 28.52 -0.05
N VAL A 615 6.31 28.06 -0.55
CA VAL A 615 6.91 28.64 -1.77
C VAL A 615 5.89 28.51 -2.92
N PRO A 616 5.63 29.59 -3.69
CA PRO A 616 4.67 29.56 -4.78
C PRO A 616 5.11 28.63 -5.92
N ALA A 617 4.17 27.86 -6.45
CA ALA A 617 4.38 27.06 -7.65
C ALA A 617 4.17 27.88 -8.92
N PHE A 618 4.87 27.50 -10.00
CA PHE A 618 4.71 28.07 -11.34
C PHE A 618 3.32 27.78 -11.91
N GLN A 619 2.70 28.79 -12.54
CA GLN A 619 1.51 28.60 -13.38
C GLN A 619 1.87 28.02 -14.75
N ASN A 620 2.99 28.49 -15.33
CA ASN A 620 3.46 28.06 -16.65
C ASN A 620 4.50 26.93 -16.54
N LYS A 621 4.12 25.73 -17.00
CA LYS A 621 4.97 24.53 -16.95
C LYS A 621 6.19 24.59 -17.89
N SER A 622 6.13 25.33 -19.00
CA SER A 622 7.29 25.50 -19.89
C SER A 622 8.39 26.32 -19.21
N ILE A 623 8.01 27.40 -18.53
CA ILE A 623 8.95 28.22 -17.73
C ILE A 623 9.57 27.37 -16.61
N GLU A 624 8.76 26.57 -15.91
CA GLU A 624 9.25 25.63 -14.90
C GLU A 624 10.27 24.62 -15.47
N LYS A 625 10.01 24.06 -16.66
CA LYS A 625 10.92 23.13 -17.35
C LYS A 625 12.24 23.77 -17.75
N ILE A 626 12.23 25.05 -18.15
CA ILE A 626 13.45 25.79 -18.51
C ILE A 626 14.28 26.04 -17.25
N LEU A 627 13.66 26.56 -16.19
CA LEU A 627 14.37 26.97 -14.97
C LEU A 627 14.81 25.79 -14.11
N SER A 628 14.19 24.61 -14.25
CA SER A 628 14.60 23.40 -13.54
C SER A 628 15.77 22.66 -14.20
N ASN A 629 16.24 23.10 -15.38
CA ASN A 629 17.33 22.45 -16.09
C ASN A 629 18.68 22.62 -15.35
N PRO A 630 19.35 21.53 -14.94
CA PRO A 630 20.62 21.58 -14.21
C PRO A 630 21.76 22.31 -14.94
N THR A 631 21.69 22.41 -16.27
CA THR A 631 22.74 23.04 -17.10
C THR A 631 22.50 24.54 -17.31
N ALA A 632 21.31 25.06 -17.00
CA ALA A 632 20.97 26.46 -17.17
C ALA A 632 21.65 27.33 -16.10
N ASP A 633 22.31 28.42 -16.49
CA ASP A 633 22.86 29.40 -15.54
C ASP A 633 21.78 30.38 -15.05
N ILE A 634 20.82 29.86 -14.31
CA ILE A 634 19.76 30.67 -13.69
C ILE A 634 20.31 31.54 -12.55
N PHE A 635 21.36 31.08 -11.86
CA PHE A 635 21.91 31.78 -10.69
C PHE A 635 22.45 33.15 -11.10
N SER A 636 23.32 33.20 -12.12
CA SER A 636 23.91 34.48 -12.56
C SER A 636 22.85 35.45 -13.08
N SER A 637 21.88 34.93 -13.85
CA SER A 637 20.79 35.72 -14.42
C SER A 637 19.92 36.36 -13.33
N ILE A 638 19.48 35.56 -12.35
CA ILE A 638 18.69 36.05 -11.23
C ILE A 638 19.51 36.98 -10.34
N ALA A 639 20.78 36.65 -10.05
CA ALA A 639 21.66 37.47 -9.22
C ALA A 639 21.82 38.90 -9.76
N LYS A 640 21.92 39.09 -11.08
CA LYS A 640 21.94 40.42 -11.72
C LYS A 640 20.68 41.24 -11.40
N ILE A 641 19.50 40.61 -11.47
CA ILE A 641 18.22 41.25 -11.13
C ILE A 641 18.20 41.62 -9.65
N LEU A 642 18.61 40.70 -8.78
CA LEU A 642 18.61 40.93 -7.33
C LEU A 642 19.54 42.09 -6.94
N VAL A 643 20.76 42.17 -7.48
CA VAL A 643 21.72 43.24 -7.13
C VAL A 643 21.23 44.63 -7.58
N SER A 644 20.47 44.70 -8.67
CA SER A 644 19.90 45.96 -9.19
C SER A 644 18.51 46.31 -8.62
N ALA A 645 17.94 45.43 -7.78
CA ALA A 645 16.59 45.58 -7.26
C ALA A 645 16.47 46.71 -6.23
N THR A 646 15.40 47.49 -6.35
CA THR A 646 14.92 48.37 -5.27
C THR A 646 13.77 47.68 -4.57
N ILE A 647 14.00 47.15 -3.37
CA ILE A 647 13.01 46.33 -2.64
C ILE A 647 12.19 47.21 -1.68
N ASP A 648 10.88 47.12 -1.81
CA ASP A 648 9.88 47.73 -0.93
C ASP A 648 8.80 46.70 -0.55
N LYS A 649 7.80 47.13 0.22
CA LYS A 649 6.73 46.27 0.71
C LYS A 649 5.88 45.65 -0.40
N ASP A 650 5.66 46.34 -1.51
CA ASP A 650 4.75 45.91 -2.56
C ASP A 650 5.42 44.92 -3.52
N ASN A 651 6.74 45.00 -3.67
CA ASN A 651 7.50 44.16 -4.60
C ASN A 651 8.35 43.06 -3.93
N ILE A 652 8.50 43.06 -2.60
CA ILE A 652 9.35 42.10 -1.88
C ILE A 652 8.99 40.63 -2.17
N GLY A 653 7.71 40.34 -2.41
CA GLY A 653 7.25 39.00 -2.80
C GLY A 653 7.94 38.47 -4.06
N LEU A 654 8.11 39.32 -5.09
CA LEU A 654 8.79 38.94 -6.33
C LEU A 654 10.26 38.58 -6.03
N TYR A 655 10.95 39.40 -5.25
CA TYR A 655 12.36 39.20 -4.95
C TYR A 655 12.60 38.01 -4.01
N ILE A 656 11.67 37.71 -3.12
CA ILE A 656 11.68 36.46 -2.35
C ILE A 656 11.56 35.27 -3.29
N TRP A 657 10.60 35.29 -4.22
CA TRP A 657 10.40 34.20 -5.17
C TRP A 657 11.62 34.02 -6.08
N LEU A 658 12.16 35.09 -6.66
CA LEU A 658 13.40 35.06 -7.41
C LEU A 658 14.57 34.50 -6.57
N THR A 659 14.66 34.87 -5.29
CA THR A 659 15.67 34.34 -4.38
C THR A 659 15.49 32.83 -4.19
N GLU A 660 14.27 32.31 -3.98
CA GLU A 660 14.00 30.86 -3.92
C GLU A 660 14.43 30.15 -5.22
N LEU A 661 14.30 30.82 -6.37
CA LEU A 661 14.66 30.27 -7.67
C LEU A 661 16.17 30.12 -7.92
N LEU A 662 17.05 30.76 -7.13
CA LEU A 662 18.51 30.65 -7.29
C LEU A 662 19.03 29.20 -7.22
N ALA A 663 18.31 28.32 -6.52
CA ALA A 663 18.64 26.90 -6.35
C ALA A 663 17.68 25.95 -7.08
N PHE A 664 16.77 26.48 -7.93
CA PHE A 664 15.66 25.70 -8.48
C PHE A 664 16.11 24.58 -9.43
N ASN A 665 17.25 24.75 -10.09
CA ASN A 665 17.86 23.76 -10.96
C ASN A 665 18.79 22.77 -10.24
N LYS A 666 18.74 22.68 -8.90
CA LYS A 666 19.51 21.65 -8.17
C LYS A 666 19.11 20.25 -8.70
N PRO A 667 20.06 19.42 -9.16
CA PRO A 667 19.74 18.07 -9.64
C PRO A 667 19.12 17.22 -8.53
N LYS A 668 18.13 16.38 -8.87
CA LYS A 668 17.38 15.57 -7.88
C LYS A 668 18.10 14.28 -7.49
N ASP A 669 18.86 13.68 -8.42
CA ASP A 669 19.48 12.37 -8.28
C ASP A 669 21.00 12.46 -8.10
N MET A 670 21.45 13.23 -7.11
CA MET A 670 22.87 13.34 -6.77
C MET A 670 23.25 12.34 -5.67
N ASP A 671 24.45 11.77 -5.77
CA ASP A 671 25.03 11.04 -4.65
C ASP A 671 25.43 11.98 -3.50
N TYR A 672 25.94 11.41 -2.40
CA TYR A 672 26.34 12.18 -1.22
C TYR A 672 27.46 13.20 -1.51
N TYR A 673 28.46 12.81 -2.31
CA TYR A 673 29.61 13.67 -2.61
C TYR A 673 29.21 14.77 -3.60
N GLU A 674 28.44 14.42 -4.63
CA GLU A 674 27.88 15.38 -5.59
C GLU A 674 27.00 16.41 -4.88
N THR A 675 26.12 15.98 -3.98
CA THR A 675 25.28 16.88 -3.18
C THR A 675 26.12 17.83 -2.34
N ARG A 676 27.15 17.30 -1.66
CA ARG A 676 28.05 18.09 -0.81
C ARG A 676 28.81 19.12 -1.63
N ASP A 677 29.34 18.73 -2.79
CA ASP A 677 30.14 19.62 -3.63
C ASP A 677 29.27 20.70 -4.28
N TRP A 678 28.04 20.35 -4.69
CA TRP A 678 27.03 21.32 -5.13
C TRP A 678 26.67 22.31 -4.02
N ASP A 679 26.37 21.82 -2.80
CA ASP A 679 26.01 22.69 -1.66
C ASP A 679 27.16 23.64 -1.29
N ASN A 680 28.40 23.17 -1.35
CA ASN A 680 29.59 24.00 -1.13
C ASN A 680 29.73 25.09 -2.21
N ASN A 681 29.59 24.74 -3.49
CA ASN A 681 29.64 25.69 -4.61
C ASN A 681 28.52 26.73 -4.50
N PHE A 682 27.28 26.28 -4.27
CA PHE A 682 26.13 27.13 -4.08
C PHE A 682 26.31 28.10 -2.90
N SER A 683 26.83 27.60 -1.76
CA SER A 683 27.12 28.43 -0.58
C SER A 683 28.16 29.52 -0.89
N GLN A 684 29.19 29.21 -1.69
CA GLN A 684 30.21 30.18 -2.13
C GLN A 684 29.61 31.25 -3.05
N LYS A 685 28.80 30.85 -4.04
CA LYS A 685 28.08 31.77 -4.94
C LYS A 685 27.14 32.69 -4.15
N LEU A 686 26.39 32.13 -3.20
CA LEU A 686 25.46 32.87 -2.34
C LEU A 686 26.18 33.86 -1.43
N THR A 687 27.34 33.48 -0.88
CA THR A 687 28.18 34.38 -0.07
C THR A 687 28.74 35.52 -0.91
N THR A 688 29.15 35.24 -2.15
CA THR A 688 29.63 36.25 -3.10
C THR A 688 28.52 37.25 -3.45
N LEU A 689 27.32 36.75 -3.76
CA LEU A 689 26.14 37.59 -3.99
C LEU A 689 25.84 38.47 -2.76
N ARG A 690 25.78 37.88 -1.56
CA ARG A 690 25.55 38.64 -0.32
C ARG A 690 26.56 39.76 -0.11
N ASN A 691 27.84 39.52 -0.38
CA ASN A 691 28.90 40.52 -0.19
C ASN A 691 28.88 41.65 -1.23
N SER A 692 28.18 41.46 -2.36
CA SER A 692 28.00 42.49 -3.38
C SER A 692 26.86 43.49 -3.06
N ILE A 693 26.10 43.24 -2.00
CA ILE A 693 24.89 43.99 -1.65
C ILE A 693 25.19 44.93 -0.45
N PRO A 694 24.72 46.19 -0.47
CA PRO A 694 24.86 47.12 0.67
C PRO A 694 24.25 46.59 1.98
N GLU A 695 24.89 46.84 3.12
CA GLU A 695 24.48 46.31 4.45
C GLU A 695 23.08 46.79 4.91
N ASP A 696 22.56 47.87 4.36
CA ASP A 696 21.24 48.44 4.64
C ASP A 696 20.13 47.90 3.71
N SER A 697 20.48 47.10 2.70
CA SER A 697 19.54 46.55 1.73
C SER A 697 18.62 45.47 2.34
N PRO A 698 17.30 45.49 2.07
CA PRO A 698 16.37 44.42 2.46
C PRO A 698 16.77 43.05 1.90
N LEU A 699 17.48 43.02 0.76
CA LEU A 699 17.87 41.81 0.07
C LEU A 699 18.79 40.91 0.92
N ILE A 700 19.64 41.48 1.78
CA ILE A 700 20.48 40.68 2.70
C ILE A 700 19.59 39.86 3.65
N ALA A 701 18.51 40.47 4.16
CA ALA A 701 17.56 39.78 5.02
C ALA A 701 16.76 38.72 4.25
N VAL A 702 16.38 39.00 2.99
CA VAL A 702 15.72 38.03 2.09
C VAL A 702 16.60 36.81 1.81
N ILE A 703 17.83 37.01 1.34
CA ILE A 703 18.78 35.92 1.05
C ILE A 703 19.03 35.06 2.29
N TRP A 704 19.21 35.72 3.44
CA TRP A 704 19.37 35.02 4.70
C TRP A 704 18.11 34.23 5.09
N ALA A 705 16.92 34.80 4.97
CA ALA A 705 15.66 34.15 5.32
C ALA A 705 15.37 32.92 4.46
N VAL A 706 15.66 33.00 3.16
CA VAL A 706 15.43 31.90 2.22
C VAL A 706 16.42 30.75 2.48
N TYR A 707 17.72 31.03 2.54
CA TYR A 707 18.75 29.98 2.56
C TYR A 707 19.36 29.67 3.93
N MET A 708 19.36 30.62 4.87
CA MET A 708 19.98 30.50 6.20
C MET A 708 21.48 30.17 6.20
N GLN A 709 22.17 30.36 5.06
CA GLN A 709 23.60 30.08 4.85
C GLN A 709 24.48 31.35 4.90
N THR A 710 23.89 32.54 4.83
CA THR A 710 24.60 33.83 4.84
C THR A 710 24.50 34.54 6.20
N ARG A 711 24.97 35.80 6.28
CA ARG A 711 24.80 36.66 7.46
C ARG A 711 23.84 37.80 7.16
N SER A 712 22.97 38.10 8.12
CA SER A 712 22.13 39.32 8.15
C SER A 712 22.27 40.01 9.50
N SER A 713 22.10 41.34 9.52
CA SER A 713 22.12 42.12 10.75
C SER A 713 20.78 41.98 11.50
N GLN A 714 20.81 42.00 12.83
CA GLN A 714 19.58 41.97 13.64
C GLN A 714 18.68 43.17 13.33
N ALA A 715 19.26 44.35 13.13
CA ALA A 715 18.53 45.56 12.77
C ALA A 715 17.86 45.44 11.38
N GLY A 716 18.58 44.91 10.39
CA GLY A 716 18.02 44.66 9.06
C GLY A 716 16.88 43.65 9.08
N LEU A 717 17.05 42.55 9.81
CA LEU A 717 15.98 41.56 9.98
C LEU A 717 14.74 42.17 10.66
N ALA A 718 14.91 42.87 11.78
CA ALA A 718 13.81 43.48 12.53
C ALA A 718 13.03 44.52 11.72
N LYS A 719 13.71 45.23 10.81
CA LYS A 719 13.10 46.25 9.95
C LYS A 719 12.15 45.66 8.90
N PHE A 720 12.49 44.49 8.34
CA PHE A 720 11.78 43.90 7.20
C PHE A 720 11.01 42.62 7.51
N PHE A 721 11.11 42.10 8.75
CA PHE A 721 10.50 40.82 9.12
C PHE A 721 8.99 40.76 8.86
N SER A 722 8.24 41.84 9.15
CA SER A 722 6.78 41.87 8.92
C SER A 722 6.41 41.85 7.42
N TRP A 723 7.33 42.24 6.53
CA TRP A 723 7.11 42.25 5.08
C TRP A 723 7.27 40.85 4.46
N PHE A 724 7.88 39.92 5.19
CA PHE A 724 8.03 38.56 4.70
C PHE A 724 6.70 37.80 4.73
N PRO A 725 6.46 36.89 3.76
CA PRO A 725 5.30 36.03 3.76
C PRO A 725 5.28 35.11 4.98
N PRO A 726 4.09 34.60 5.37
CA PRO A 726 3.93 33.74 6.55
C PRO A 726 4.94 32.59 6.65
N TYR A 727 5.21 31.86 5.55
CA TYR A 727 6.14 30.72 5.60
C TYR A 727 7.57 31.11 5.99
N LEU A 728 8.06 32.26 5.51
CA LEU A 728 9.38 32.76 5.89
C LEU A 728 9.39 33.31 7.31
N GLN A 729 8.35 34.04 7.73
CA GLN A 729 8.26 34.48 9.12
C GLN A 729 8.32 33.29 10.09
N ILE A 730 7.57 32.23 9.80
CA ILE A 730 7.58 30.97 10.58
C ILE A 730 8.96 30.33 10.58
N LYS A 731 9.58 30.17 9.40
CA LYS A 731 10.93 29.58 9.25
C LYS A 731 11.98 30.37 10.03
N ILE A 732 11.96 31.69 9.94
CA ILE A 732 12.86 32.59 10.67
C ILE A 732 12.64 32.45 12.17
N VAL A 733 11.39 32.47 12.66
CA VAL A 733 11.10 32.30 14.10
C VAL A 733 11.69 30.98 14.60
N LYS A 734 11.43 29.85 13.92
CA LYS A 734 12.03 28.56 14.28
C LYS A 734 13.56 28.61 14.31
N ARG A 735 14.19 29.29 13.34
CA ARG A 735 15.64 29.47 13.30
C ARG A 735 16.16 30.31 14.47
N LEU A 736 15.49 31.41 14.81
CA LEU A 736 15.86 32.26 15.94
C LEU A 736 15.75 31.50 17.26
N PHE A 737 14.70 30.70 17.46
CA PHE A 737 14.58 29.82 18.62
C PHE A 737 15.71 28.79 18.69
N SER A 738 16.18 28.26 17.55
CA SER A 738 17.38 27.39 17.53
C SER A 738 18.64 28.12 17.98
N PHE A 739 18.78 29.41 17.67
CA PHE A 739 19.89 30.21 18.18
C PHE A 739 19.77 30.50 19.67
N VAL A 740 18.55 30.64 20.21
CA VAL A 740 18.32 30.71 21.66
C VAL A 740 18.69 29.39 22.33
N ALA A 741 18.27 28.25 21.77
CA ALA A 741 18.63 26.91 22.27
C ALA A 741 20.15 26.70 22.32
N GLN A 742 20.87 27.16 21.28
CA GLN A 742 22.32 27.11 21.18
C GLN A 742 23.05 28.17 22.04
N GLY A 743 22.33 29.02 22.76
CA GLY A 743 22.89 30.12 23.56
C GLY A 743 23.50 31.27 22.74
N LYS A 744 23.29 31.30 21.42
CA LYS A 744 23.78 32.35 20.51
C LYS A 744 22.94 33.63 20.58
N LEU A 745 21.68 33.51 20.99
CA LEU A 745 20.77 34.62 21.26
C LEU A 745 20.17 34.49 22.65
N LYS A 746 19.86 35.63 23.28
CA LYS A 746 19.18 35.68 24.58
C LYS A 746 17.91 36.49 24.45
N HIS A 747 16.77 35.81 24.38
CA HIS A 747 15.46 36.43 24.31
C HIS A 747 14.44 35.65 25.16
N THR A 748 13.51 36.39 25.75
CA THR A 748 12.24 35.87 26.25
C THR A 748 11.23 35.85 25.10
N ALA A 749 10.08 35.21 25.25
CA ALA A 749 9.01 35.29 24.26
C ALA A 749 8.63 36.75 23.98
N LYS A 750 8.48 37.55 25.06
CA LYS A 750 8.12 38.96 24.93
C LYS A 750 9.21 39.80 24.25
N SER A 751 10.47 39.59 24.59
CA SER A 751 11.55 40.40 23.99
C SER A 751 11.81 40.01 22.53
N MET A 752 11.64 38.73 22.16
CA MET A 752 11.70 38.29 20.76
C MET A 752 10.55 38.89 19.95
N TYR A 753 9.33 38.86 20.48
CA TYR A 753 8.16 39.46 19.83
C TYR A 753 8.38 40.96 19.56
N ASN A 754 8.81 41.71 20.57
CA ASN A 754 9.08 43.14 20.44
C ASN A 754 10.21 43.43 19.43
N PHE A 755 11.22 42.56 19.35
CA PHE A 755 12.29 42.65 18.35
C PHE A 755 11.74 42.47 16.92
N LEU A 756 10.91 41.44 16.70
CA LEU A 756 10.35 41.12 15.39
C LEU A 756 9.27 42.11 14.93
N SER A 757 8.56 42.75 15.86
CA SER A 757 7.49 43.75 15.60
C SER A 757 7.96 45.20 15.70
N SER A 758 9.28 45.44 15.74
CA SER A 758 9.87 46.75 16.01
C SER A 758 9.51 47.84 15.00
N ASN A 759 9.10 47.47 13.78
CA ASN A 759 8.69 48.39 12.73
C ASN A 759 7.22 48.86 12.85
N GLY A 760 6.48 48.39 13.86
CA GLY A 760 5.10 48.79 14.15
C GLY A 760 4.05 48.13 13.27
N GLU A 761 4.44 47.25 12.35
CA GLU A 761 3.51 46.50 11.53
C GLU A 761 3.14 45.15 12.17
N SER A 762 1.94 44.67 11.87
CA SER A 762 1.46 43.37 12.34
C SER A 762 2.25 42.22 11.70
N LEU A 763 2.59 41.22 12.51
CA LEU A 763 3.18 39.97 12.02
C LEU A 763 2.08 39.11 11.39
N SER A 764 2.46 38.06 10.67
CA SER A 764 1.50 37.06 10.18
C SER A 764 0.68 36.48 11.35
N LEU A 765 -0.62 36.28 11.15
CA LEU A 765 -1.52 35.83 12.21
C LEU A 765 -1.05 34.55 12.92
N ALA A 766 -0.44 33.60 12.19
CA ALA A 766 0.17 32.40 12.77
C ALA A 766 1.27 32.72 13.80
N VAL A 767 2.15 33.69 13.49
CA VAL A 767 3.24 34.13 14.38
C VAL A 767 2.69 34.92 15.57
N GLU A 768 1.67 35.76 15.36
CA GLU A 768 0.98 36.49 16.43
C GLU A 768 0.35 35.53 17.45
N ILE A 769 -0.37 34.50 16.97
CA ILE A 769 -0.97 33.46 17.83
C ILE A 769 0.13 32.72 18.60
N ALA A 770 1.23 32.35 17.94
CA ALA A 770 2.33 31.64 18.55
C ALA A 770 2.97 32.45 19.69
N PHE A 771 3.33 33.71 19.44
CA PHE A 771 3.92 34.57 20.47
C PHE A 771 2.92 34.96 21.55
N SER A 772 1.65 35.17 21.22
CA SER A 772 0.61 35.44 22.23
C SER A 772 0.51 34.29 23.23
N TYR A 773 0.47 33.04 22.76
CA TYR A 773 0.46 31.87 23.63
C TYR A 773 1.75 31.78 24.49
N LEU A 774 2.93 31.98 23.89
CA LEU A 774 4.19 31.92 24.61
C LEU A 774 4.30 33.02 25.68
N ILE A 775 3.97 34.26 25.35
CA ILE A 775 4.01 35.40 26.26
C ILE A 775 3.03 35.19 27.42
N MET A 776 1.83 34.68 27.14
CA MET A 776 0.84 34.34 28.16
C MET A 776 1.41 33.32 29.16
N ARG A 777 2.02 32.23 28.67
CA ARG A 777 2.60 31.17 29.52
C ARG A 777 3.89 31.59 30.22
N GLU A 778 4.67 32.47 29.60
CA GLU A 778 5.86 33.07 30.19
C GLU A 778 5.51 33.94 31.41
N ASN A 779 4.41 34.70 31.32
CA ASN A 779 3.91 35.51 32.44
C ASN A 779 3.23 34.66 33.52
N ASP A 780 2.43 33.66 33.13
CA ASP A 780 1.75 32.75 34.04
C ASP A 780 1.76 31.32 33.47
N PRO A 781 2.67 30.46 33.96
CA PRO A 781 2.81 29.08 33.49
C PRO A 781 1.55 28.22 33.63
N SER A 782 0.57 28.61 34.46
CA SER A 782 -0.66 27.85 34.67
C SER A 782 -1.77 28.14 33.66
N GLN A 783 -1.66 29.24 32.91
CA GLN A 783 -2.72 29.67 32.00
C GLN A 783 -2.85 28.76 30.77
N SER A 784 -4.05 28.73 30.19
CA SER A 784 -4.34 28.01 28.96
C SER A 784 -4.90 28.95 27.90
N PHE A 785 -4.50 28.72 26.64
CA PHE A 785 -4.98 29.51 25.51
C PHE A 785 -6.49 29.28 25.35
N ASN A 786 -7.20 30.36 25.03
CA ASN A 786 -8.66 30.35 24.94
C ASN A 786 -9.09 31.25 23.77
N ASN A 787 -10.37 31.20 23.43
CA ASN A 787 -10.81 31.97 22.27
C ASN A 787 -10.85 33.48 22.54
N SER A 788 -10.88 33.97 23.78
CA SER A 788 -10.80 35.42 24.02
C SER A 788 -9.45 35.95 23.53
N HIS A 789 -8.37 35.22 23.85
CA HIS A 789 -7.05 35.51 23.27
C HIS A 789 -7.08 35.37 21.75
N MET A 790 -7.62 34.27 21.21
CA MET A 790 -7.71 34.06 19.76
C MET A 790 -8.52 35.16 19.04
N LEU A 791 -9.67 35.57 19.57
CA LEU A 791 -10.52 36.61 18.98
C LEU A 791 -9.88 37.98 19.08
N GLN A 792 -9.24 38.33 20.20
CA GLN A 792 -8.49 39.58 20.31
C GLN A 792 -7.38 39.66 19.26
N LEU A 793 -6.79 38.51 18.91
CA LEU A 793 -5.80 38.44 17.84
C LEU A 793 -6.40 38.50 16.44
N ILE A 794 -7.66 38.11 16.26
CA ILE A 794 -8.32 38.02 14.96
C ILE A 794 -9.14 39.28 14.63
N ASP A 795 -9.70 39.92 15.65
CA ASP A 795 -10.62 41.04 15.52
C ASP A 795 -9.96 42.22 14.78
N GLY A 796 -10.70 42.79 13.82
CA GLY A 796 -10.22 43.90 12.99
C GLY A 796 -9.11 43.57 11.98
N ARG A 797 -8.66 42.31 11.86
CA ARG A 797 -7.61 41.92 10.91
C ARG A 797 -8.14 41.49 9.55
N SER A 798 -7.42 41.87 8.49
CA SER A 798 -7.73 41.44 7.12
C SER A 798 -7.34 39.98 6.85
N ASP A 799 -6.33 39.45 7.53
CA ASP A 799 -5.81 38.08 7.38
C ASP A 799 -6.45 37.08 8.37
N HIS A 800 -7.62 37.39 8.94
CA HIS A 800 -8.26 36.53 9.95
C HIS A 800 -8.54 35.11 9.48
N SER A 801 -8.82 34.90 8.18
CA SER A 801 -9.03 33.57 7.59
C SER A 801 -7.79 32.68 7.69
N GLU A 802 -6.61 33.29 7.84
CA GLU A 802 -5.31 32.63 7.80
C GLU A 802 -4.88 32.08 9.17
N TRP A 803 -5.72 32.17 10.21
CA TRP A 803 -5.39 31.71 11.56
C TRP A 803 -4.95 30.24 11.60
N ILE A 804 -5.44 29.43 10.65
CA ILE A 804 -5.11 28.01 10.51
C ILE A 804 -3.61 27.76 10.29
N GLY A 805 -2.87 28.77 9.81
CA GLY A 805 -1.42 28.75 9.63
C GLY A 805 -0.63 28.44 10.91
N ILE A 806 -1.23 28.63 12.09
CA ILE A 806 -0.66 28.22 13.39
C ILE A 806 -0.31 26.71 13.42
N ARG A 807 -0.88 25.90 12.53
CA ARG A 807 -0.55 24.47 12.37
C ARG A 807 0.94 24.22 12.12
N GLU A 808 1.67 25.19 11.57
CA GLU A 808 3.12 25.08 11.36
C GLU A 808 3.94 25.13 12.66
N PHE A 809 3.34 25.58 13.76
CA PHE A 809 3.95 25.60 15.10
C PHE A 809 3.43 24.47 16.00
N VAL A 810 2.57 23.59 15.52
CA VAL A 810 2.07 22.44 16.27
C VAL A 810 2.17 21.17 15.42
N GLU A 811 1.70 20.05 15.97
CA GLU A 811 1.70 18.79 15.25
C GLU A 811 0.52 18.73 14.27
N GLN A 812 0.83 18.86 12.98
CA GLN A 812 -0.17 18.74 11.93
C GLN A 812 -0.77 17.33 11.91
N CYS A 813 -2.05 17.24 11.52
CA CYS A 813 -2.69 15.96 11.25
C CYS A 813 -2.76 15.75 9.74
N HIS A 814 -2.10 14.70 9.27
CA HIS A 814 -2.11 14.29 7.86
C HIS A 814 -3.03 13.07 7.64
N GLY A 815 -4.07 12.92 8.45
CA GLY A 815 -4.89 11.71 8.49
C GLY A 815 -4.40 10.67 9.51
N ARG A 816 -5.18 9.58 9.63
CA ARG A 816 -4.96 8.55 10.65
C ARG A 816 -4.03 7.47 10.14
N TRP A 817 -2.94 7.26 10.88
CA TRP A 817 -1.99 6.18 10.62
C TRP A 817 -2.54 4.86 11.16
N ARG A 818 -2.83 3.94 10.24
CA ARG A 818 -3.35 2.59 10.52
C ARG A 818 -2.29 1.56 10.13
N ILE A 819 -2.41 0.37 10.68
CA ILE A 819 -1.56 -0.78 10.34
C ILE A 819 -2.31 -1.62 9.31
N GLU A 820 -1.61 -2.02 8.26
CA GLU A 820 -2.13 -2.91 7.21
C GLU A 820 -1.76 -4.36 7.53
N TYR A 821 -2.72 -5.27 7.34
CA TYR A 821 -2.55 -6.70 7.62
C TYR A 821 -2.73 -7.55 6.35
N ASP A 822 -2.49 -6.99 5.16
CA ASP A 822 -2.60 -7.73 3.91
C ASP A 822 -1.42 -8.71 3.76
N GLU A 823 -1.73 -10.00 3.72
CA GLU A 823 -0.77 -11.10 3.59
C GLU A 823 -0.02 -11.10 2.25
N ASN A 824 -0.47 -10.30 1.26
CA ASN A 824 0.18 -10.18 -0.06
C ASN A 824 1.23 -9.07 -0.15
N ILE A 825 1.37 -8.19 0.84
CA ILE A 825 2.35 -7.11 0.80
C ILE A 825 3.74 -7.67 1.14
N LYS A 826 4.61 -7.76 0.13
CA LYS A 826 6.02 -8.11 0.33
C LYS A 826 6.73 -6.99 1.06
N VAL A 827 6.95 -7.15 2.37
CA VAL A 827 7.77 -6.22 3.13
C VAL A 827 9.25 -6.59 2.96
N TRP A 828 10.07 -5.61 2.61
CA TRP A 828 11.51 -5.80 2.43
C TRP A 828 12.12 -6.15 3.79
N ASP A 829 12.79 -7.30 3.91
CA ASP A 829 13.45 -7.69 5.16
C ASP A 829 14.68 -6.81 5.39
N ASN A 830 14.59 -5.91 6.37
CA ASN A 830 15.70 -5.06 6.76
C ASN A 830 16.79 -5.91 7.43
N LYS A 831 17.90 -6.15 6.72
CA LYS A 831 19.00 -6.98 7.22
C LYS A 831 19.81 -6.31 8.35
N PHE A 832 19.77 -4.98 8.45
CA PHE A 832 20.59 -4.19 9.37
C PHE A 832 19.78 -3.12 10.12
N TYR A 833 20.15 -2.86 11.37
CA TYR A 833 19.45 -2.00 12.32
C TYR A 833 20.40 -1.00 12.99
N ASN A 834 19.87 0.16 13.38
CA ASN A 834 20.63 1.23 14.04
C ASN A 834 20.74 1.04 15.57
N GLY A 835 20.32 -0.11 16.08
CA GLY A 835 20.37 -0.46 17.49
C GLY A 835 19.55 -1.70 17.78
N ARG A 836 19.52 -2.09 19.07
CA ARG A 836 18.75 -3.24 19.53
C ARG A 836 18.21 -3.04 20.94
N LEU A 837 16.95 -3.44 21.16
CA LEU A 837 16.39 -3.63 22.49
C LEU A 837 16.79 -5.01 23.04
N LEU A 838 17.38 -5.00 24.23
CA LEU A 838 17.91 -6.17 24.94
C LEU A 838 17.06 -6.43 26.19
N LYS A 839 16.80 -7.71 26.47
CA LYS A 839 16.14 -8.14 27.69
C LYS A 839 17.12 -8.09 28.86
N VAL A 840 16.75 -7.43 29.95
CA VAL A 840 17.52 -7.46 31.21
C VAL A 840 17.06 -8.66 32.03
N LYS A 841 17.99 -9.50 32.50
CA LYS A 841 17.65 -10.64 33.37
C LYS A 841 17.15 -10.13 34.72
N ASN A 842 16.03 -10.67 35.20
CA ASN A 842 15.45 -10.38 36.52
C ASN A 842 15.16 -8.90 36.81
N SER A 843 14.93 -8.09 35.77
CA SER A 843 14.49 -6.71 35.88
C SER A 843 13.38 -6.43 34.87
N THR A 844 12.50 -5.49 35.22
CA THR A 844 11.54 -4.88 34.29
C THR A 844 12.15 -3.76 33.46
N ASP A 845 13.40 -3.38 33.73
CA ASP A 845 14.09 -2.33 32.99
C ASP A 845 14.37 -2.72 31.53
N LEU A 846 14.36 -1.71 30.67
CA LEU A 846 14.59 -1.84 29.23
C LEU A 846 16.03 -1.46 28.90
N CYS A 847 16.79 -2.36 28.27
CA CYS A 847 18.16 -2.07 27.83
C CYS A 847 18.19 -1.79 26.33
N LEU A 848 18.45 -0.53 25.96
CA LEU A 848 18.59 -0.09 24.58
C LEU A 848 20.07 0.05 24.22
N PHE A 849 20.54 -0.72 23.24
CA PHE A 849 21.91 -0.63 22.72
C PHE A 849 21.94 0.19 21.42
N ILE A 850 22.72 1.28 21.43
CA ILE A 850 22.97 2.16 20.28
C ILE A 850 24.44 2.00 19.85
N PRO A 851 24.70 1.22 18.78
CA PRO A 851 26.05 0.94 18.31
C PRO A 851 26.58 2.04 17.38
N ASN A 852 27.91 2.18 17.30
CA ASN A 852 28.59 3.09 16.36
C ASN A 852 28.47 2.62 14.90
N LYS A 853 28.36 1.31 14.69
CA LYS A 853 28.08 0.65 13.41
C LYS A 853 26.76 -0.11 13.49
N MET A 854 26.07 -0.29 12.36
CA MET A 854 24.79 -1.01 12.34
C MET A 854 24.95 -2.46 12.82
N VAL A 855 23.87 -3.07 13.30
CA VAL A 855 23.83 -4.47 13.78
C VAL A 855 22.82 -5.30 13.01
N ASN A 856 22.99 -6.62 12.95
CA ASN A 856 21.96 -7.54 12.43
C ASN A 856 20.95 -7.95 13.53
N LYS A 857 19.94 -8.79 13.20
CA LYS A 857 18.93 -9.31 14.16
C LYS A 857 19.58 -10.02 15.37
N SER A 858 20.70 -10.70 15.14
CA SER A 858 21.49 -11.39 16.17
C SER A 858 22.28 -10.43 17.06
N GLY A 859 22.36 -9.13 16.71
CA GLY A 859 23.09 -8.10 17.44
C GLY A 859 24.57 -8.00 17.09
N GLU A 860 25.01 -8.67 16.03
CA GLU A 860 26.40 -8.64 15.57
C GLU A 860 26.67 -7.36 14.79
N ILE A 861 27.81 -6.73 15.07
CA ILE A 861 28.24 -5.47 14.45
C ILE A 861 28.59 -5.70 12.98
N GLN A 862 28.12 -4.81 12.13
CA GLN A 862 28.31 -4.84 10.68
C GLN A 862 29.32 -3.77 10.24
N ASN A 863 29.70 -3.78 8.96
CA ASN A 863 30.67 -2.82 8.42
C ASN A 863 30.11 -1.43 8.14
N TYR A 864 28.78 -1.26 8.20
CA TYR A 864 28.10 0.00 7.88
C TYR A 864 28.04 0.92 9.11
N ASN A 865 28.37 2.19 8.92
CA ASN A 865 28.28 3.19 9.99
C ASN A 865 26.82 3.44 10.38
N ASN A 866 26.56 3.59 11.68
CA ASN A 866 25.27 4.04 12.17
C ASN A 866 25.20 5.57 12.07
N LYS A 867 24.70 6.09 10.94
CA LYS A 867 24.58 7.54 10.72
C LYS A 867 23.66 8.25 11.72
N PHE A 868 22.81 7.51 12.43
CA PHE A 868 21.87 8.06 13.42
C PHE A 868 22.36 7.97 14.86
N ALA A 869 23.54 7.37 15.12
CA ALA A 869 24.01 7.12 16.48
C ALA A 869 24.05 8.40 17.32
N LYS A 870 24.66 9.47 16.81
CA LYS A 870 24.71 10.78 17.47
C LYS A 870 23.30 11.35 17.69
N THR A 871 22.48 11.40 16.63
CA THR A 871 21.10 11.92 16.69
C THR A 871 20.25 11.19 17.73
N ILE A 872 20.34 9.86 17.82
CA ILE A 872 19.59 9.07 18.82
C ILE A 872 20.05 9.42 20.24
N VAL A 873 21.36 9.57 20.46
CA VAL A 873 21.92 9.98 21.75
C VAL A 873 21.42 11.36 22.15
N ASP A 874 21.44 12.32 21.23
CA ASP A 874 20.98 13.69 21.47
C ASP A 874 19.47 13.71 21.78
N ILE A 875 18.66 12.90 21.07
CA ILE A 875 17.22 12.76 21.34
C ILE A 875 16.96 12.16 22.73
N ILE A 876 17.72 11.13 23.13
CA ILE A 876 17.58 10.51 24.46
C ILE A 876 17.88 11.54 25.54
N ALA A 877 19.01 12.25 25.44
CA ALA A 877 19.40 13.25 26.43
C ALA A 877 18.39 14.40 26.55
N LEU A 878 17.69 14.72 25.46
CA LEU A 878 16.75 15.83 25.40
C LEU A 878 15.32 15.49 25.87
N ASN A 879 14.90 14.23 25.77
CA ASN A 879 13.50 13.84 25.98
C ASN A 879 13.24 12.98 27.22
N PHE A 880 14.30 12.51 27.87
CA PHE A 880 14.22 11.67 29.05
C PHE A 880 14.96 12.35 30.21
N ASP A 881 14.35 12.35 31.39
CA ASP A 881 14.99 12.87 32.59
C ASP A 881 16.25 12.07 32.90
N ALA A 882 17.27 12.73 33.48
CA ALA A 882 18.52 12.05 33.83
C ALA A 882 18.33 10.89 34.83
N SER A 883 17.25 10.91 35.62
CA SER A 883 16.86 9.81 36.52
C SER A 883 16.14 8.66 35.82
N ALA A 884 15.70 8.83 34.57
CA ALA A 884 14.92 7.84 33.84
C ALA A 884 15.78 6.68 33.30
N TYR A 885 17.10 6.87 33.19
CA TYR A 885 18.00 5.86 32.66
C TYR A 885 19.41 5.86 33.28
N LYS A 886 20.09 4.72 33.17
CA LYS A 886 21.54 4.58 33.45
C LYS A 886 22.29 4.35 32.14
N VAL A 887 23.51 4.87 32.03
CA VAL A 887 24.33 4.78 30.81
C VAL A 887 25.56 3.90 31.04
N GLN A 888 25.86 3.04 30.09
CA GLN A 888 27.11 2.30 30.00
C GLN A 888 27.74 2.54 28.63
N ARG A 889 28.91 3.21 28.61
CA ARG A 889 29.68 3.44 27.38
C ARG A 889 30.62 2.27 27.11
N MET A 890 30.69 1.85 25.85
CA MET A 890 31.53 0.75 25.35
C MET A 890 32.29 1.22 24.12
N ALA A 891 33.32 0.49 23.68
CA ALA A 891 34.06 0.85 22.46
C ALA A 891 33.16 0.78 21.21
N GLU A 892 32.21 -0.15 21.21
CA GLU A 892 31.33 -0.45 20.09
C GLU A 892 30.06 0.43 20.05
N GLY A 893 29.75 1.15 21.13
CA GLY A 893 28.53 1.93 21.25
C GLY A 893 28.13 2.23 22.69
N THR A 894 26.87 2.62 22.91
CA THR A 894 26.34 2.98 24.23
C THR A 894 25.10 2.17 24.57
N LYS A 895 25.02 1.66 25.81
CA LYS A 895 23.81 1.02 26.36
C LYS A 895 23.11 1.98 27.32
N TYR A 896 21.79 2.06 27.18
CA TYR A 896 20.89 2.82 28.02
C TYR A 896 19.95 1.85 28.73
N PHE A 897 19.92 1.89 30.06
CA PHE A 897 19.03 1.09 30.89
C PHE A 897 17.92 2.00 31.41
N PHE A 898 16.77 1.97 30.74
CA PHE A 898 15.59 2.77 31.07
C PHE A 898 14.71 2.05 32.09
N ASN A 899 14.10 2.84 32.99
CA ASN A 899 13.03 2.34 33.86
C ASN A 899 11.77 1.97 33.07
N GLU A 900 10.92 1.11 33.64
CA GLU A 900 9.68 0.66 32.99
C GLU A 900 8.69 1.81 32.72
N SER A 901 8.74 2.89 33.50
CA SER A 901 7.90 4.08 33.26
C SER A 901 8.20 4.79 31.94
N SER A 902 9.39 4.58 31.35
CA SER A 902 9.80 5.17 30.07
C SER A 902 9.46 4.27 28.87
N ARG A 903 8.76 3.16 29.09
CA ARG A 903 8.54 2.12 28.08
C ARG A 903 7.88 2.63 26.81
N ILE A 904 6.88 3.49 26.92
CA ILE A 904 6.13 4.00 25.76
C ILE A 904 7.03 4.84 24.85
N GLU A 905 7.76 5.80 25.41
CA GLU A 905 8.70 6.67 24.70
C GLU A 905 9.85 5.88 24.08
N VAL A 906 10.38 4.87 24.79
CA VAL A 906 11.43 3.99 24.24
C VAL A 906 10.92 3.22 23.03
N HIS A 907 9.69 2.69 23.05
CA HIS A 907 9.15 1.98 21.88
C HIS A 907 8.89 2.92 20.69
N TYR A 908 8.53 4.18 20.95
CA TYR A 908 8.45 5.20 19.92
C TYR A 908 9.81 5.48 19.26
N LEU A 909 10.87 5.59 20.07
CA LEU A 909 12.24 5.79 19.59
C LEU A 909 12.73 4.60 18.75
N ILE A 910 12.48 3.38 19.23
CA ILE A 910 12.86 2.13 18.53
C ILE A 910 12.29 2.12 17.11
N ARG A 911 11.01 2.43 16.99
CA ARG A 911 10.30 2.48 15.71
C ARG A 911 10.83 3.58 14.80
N GLY A 912 11.07 4.78 15.34
CA GLY A 912 11.48 5.95 14.56
C GLY A 912 12.85 5.82 13.89
N PHE A 913 13.73 4.95 14.40
CA PHE A 913 15.12 4.84 13.96
C PHE A 913 15.51 3.45 13.46
N ASN A 914 14.56 2.57 13.15
CA ASN A 914 14.83 1.19 12.70
C ASN A 914 15.78 0.45 13.67
N ILE A 915 15.41 0.44 14.95
CA ILE A 915 16.10 -0.31 16.00
C ILE A 915 15.40 -1.66 16.15
N TYR A 916 16.17 -2.75 16.23
CA TYR A 916 15.62 -4.08 16.35
C TYR A 916 14.96 -4.32 17.71
N CYS A 917 13.71 -4.80 17.70
CA CYS A 917 12.97 -5.17 18.90
C CYS A 917 12.43 -6.61 18.75
N PRO A 918 12.90 -7.57 19.56
CA PRO A 918 12.48 -8.97 19.44
C PRO A 918 10.97 -9.21 19.67
N SER A 919 10.27 -8.31 20.37
CA SER A 919 8.83 -8.45 20.63
C SER A 919 7.94 -7.94 19.50
N THR A 920 8.50 -7.34 18.45
CA THR A 920 7.79 -6.86 17.27
C THR A 920 8.40 -7.52 16.04
N GLU A 921 8.15 -8.83 15.85
CA GLU A 921 8.81 -9.64 14.80
C GLU A 921 8.30 -9.36 13.38
N GLU A 922 7.22 -8.59 13.22
CA GLU A 922 6.63 -8.27 11.93
C GLU A 922 7.05 -6.88 11.44
N THR A 923 7.53 -6.80 10.20
CA THR A 923 7.75 -5.52 9.54
C THR A 923 6.38 -4.93 9.18
N LEU A 924 5.91 -3.94 9.95
CA LEU A 924 4.57 -3.40 9.81
C LEU A 924 4.48 -2.36 8.69
N VAL A 925 3.47 -2.52 7.83
CA VAL A 925 3.10 -1.55 6.81
C VAL A 925 2.05 -0.62 7.38
N TYR A 926 2.19 0.67 7.12
CA TYR A 926 1.26 1.70 7.57
C TYR A 926 0.57 2.33 6.37
N SER A 927 -0.75 2.49 6.45
CA SER A 927 -1.47 3.40 5.58
C SER A 927 -1.99 4.60 6.34
N VAL A 928 -2.13 5.69 5.60
CA VAL A 928 -2.66 6.95 6.09
C VAL A 928 -4.06 7.11 5.51
N ASP A 929 -5.06 7.15 6.39
CA ASP A 929 -6.44 7.44 6.01
C ASP A 929 -6.61 8.96 5.92
N GLU A 930 -6.35 9.50 4.72
CA GLU A 930 -6.36 10.93 4.39
C GLU A 930 -7.78 11.55 4.38
N ASN A 931 -8.84 10.73 4.36
CA ASN A 931 -10.23 11.20 4.40
C ASN A 931 -10.66 11.81 5.76
N TYR A 932 -9.72 11.97 6.70
CA TYR A 932 -9.96 12.61 7.98
C TYR A 932 -9.74 14.13 7.87
N GLU A 933 -10.83 14.91 7.86
CA GLU A 933 -10.85 16.39 7.87
C GLU A 933 -10.39 16.99 9.21
N ASP A 934 -9.17 16.68 9.66
CA ASP A 934 -8.57 17.28 10.85
C ASP A 934 -7.25 17.97 10.49
N TYR A 935 -7.12 19.27 10.79
CA TYR A 935 -5.87 20.03 10.56
C TYR A 935 -4.85 19.86 11.69
N PHE A 936 -5.32 19.53 12.90
CA PHE A 936 -4.51 19.50 14.13
C PHE A 936 -4.55 18.13 14.80
N CYS A 937 -3.40 17.66 15.28
CA CYS A 937 -3.30 16.43 16.05
C CYS A 937 -3.74 16.65 17.51
N GLU A 938 -4.48 15.72 18.10
CA GLU A 938 -4.81 15.77 19.54
C GLU A 938 -3.61 15.45 20.44
N CYS A 939 -2.55 14.87 19.89
CA CYS A 939 -1.28 14.56 20.59
C CYS A 939 -1.41 13.73 21.88
N ARG A 940 -2.55 13.09 22.11
CA ARG A 940 -2.82 12.31 23.30
C ARG A 940 -2.30 10.88 23.17
N VAL A 941 -1.21 10.56 23.85
CA VAL A 941 -0.61 9.21 23.89
C VAL A 941 -1.40 8.28 24.82
N ALA A 942 -1.57 7.01 24.45
CA ALA A 942 -2.11 5.98 25.34
C ALA A 942 -1.13 5.62 26.46
N TYR A 943 -1.62 5.21 27.64
CA TYR A 943 -0.77 4.87 28.78
C TYR A 943 -0.19 3.44 28.71
N GLN A 944 -0.52 2.68 27.66
CA GLN A 944 0.00 1.35 27.43
C GLN A 944 0.19 1.10 25.92
N LEU A 945 0.96 0.06 25.61
CA LEU A 945 1.13 -0.41 24.23
C LEU A 945 -0.15 -1.06 23.71
N SER A 946 -0.33 -1.05 22.40
CA SER A 946 -1.41 -1.77 21.73
C SER A 946 -1.32 -3.26 22.00
N ASN A 947 -2.47 -3.89 22.31
CA ASN A 947 -2.51 -5.29 22.73
C ASN A 947 -2.08 -6.27 21.62
N ARG A 948 -2.37 -5.95 20.36
CA ARG A 948 -2.08 -6.83 19.22
C ARG A 948 -0.66 -6.64 18.70
N GLU A 949 -0.20 -5.40 18.57
CA GLU A 949 1.06 -5.09 17.90
C GLU A 949 2.21 -4.80 18.86
N GLY A 950 1.93 -4.59 20.15
CA GLY A 950 2.95 -4.19 21.11
C GLY A 950 3.56 -2.82 20.81
N LEU A 951 2.82 -1.96 20.09
CA LEU A 951 3.29 -0.64 19.66
C LEU A 951 2.62 0.51 20.42
N PRO A 952 3.31 1.64 20.61
CA PRO A 952 2.72 2.83 21.18
C PRO A 952 1.83 3.52 20.15
N PHE A 953 0.75 4.15 20.61
CA PHE A 953 -0.24 4.79 19.76
C PHE A 953 -0.87 6.02 20.42
N TYR A 954 -1.30 6.95 19.57
CA TYR A 954 -2.12 8.09 19.96
C TYR A 954 -3.59 7.68 19.98
N TRP A 955 -4.34 8.22 20.94
CA TRP A 955 -5.79 8.10 20.98
C TRP A 955 -6.43 9.36 20.42
N CYS A 956 -7.04 9.26 19.23
CA CYS A 956 -7.69 10.38 18.55
C CYS A 956 -9.04 9.91 18.02
N GLY A 957 -10.14 10.63 18.27
CA GLY A 957 -11.47 10.29 17.73
C GLY A 957 -11.93 8.86 18.03
N ASN A 958 -11.73 8.37 19.26
CA ASN A 958 -12.05 7.00 19.72
C ASN A 958 -11.34 5.85 18.97
N LYS A 959 -10.22 6.09 18.30
CA LYS A 959 -9.48 5.05 17.58
C LYS A 959 -7.97 5.24 17.79
N PRO A 960 -7.17 4.16 17.70
CA PRO A 960 -5.72 4.27 17.71
C PRO A 960 -5.23 5.00 16.45
N CYS A 961 -4.10 5.70 16.59
CA CYS A 961 -3.35 6.32 15.51
C CYS A 961 -1.86 6.08 15.75
N PHE A 962 -1.23 5.34 14.85
CA PHE A 962 0.17 4.94 14.96
C PHE A 962 1.10 5.97 14.30
N ARG A 963 0.84 7.27 14.46
CA ARG A 963 1.76 8.30 13.94
C ARG A 963 3.09 8.34 14.72
N PRO A 964 4.13 9.00 14.19
CA PRO A 964 5.38 9.23 14.91
C PRO A 964 5.23 10.01 16.23
N TRP A 965 6.25 9.90 17.08
CA TRP A 965 6.30 10.44 18.43
C TRP A 965 6.42 11.97 18.46
N VAL A 966 5.50 12.61 19.18
CA VAL A 966 5.54 14.01 19.60
C VAL A 966 6.56 14.15 20.72
N ARG A 967 7.67 14.82 20.41
CA ARG A 967 8.84 14.92 21.27
C ARG A 967 9.52 16.27 21.09
N PHE A 968 10.47 16.56 21.96
CA PHE A 968 11.44 17.61 21.76
C PHE A 968 12.41 17.26 20.62
N HIS A 969 12.70 18.27 19.80
CA HIS A 969 13.59 18.22 18.64
C HIS A 969 14.98 18.76 18.99
N THR A 970 16.02 18.15 18.40
CA THR A 970 17.41 18.61 18.56
C THR A 970 17.66 19.89 17.75
N ASP A 971 18.80 20.53 17.97
CA ASP A 971 19.17 21.77 17.28
C ASP A 971 19.33 21.60 15.77
N GLU A 972 19.73 20.41 15.33
CA GLU A 972 19.81 20.04 13.91
C GLU A 972 18.42 19.86 13.29
N GLU A 973 17.40 19.57 14.09
CA GLU A 973 16.01 19.38 13.69
C GLU A 973 15.17 20.67 13.79
N TRP A 974 15.80 21.85 13.89
CA TRP A 974 15.11 23.13 14.16
C TRP A 974 13.93 23.45 13.25
N GLN A 975 13.92 23.00 11.99
CA GLN A 975 12.80 23.22 11.07
C GLN A 975 11.51 22.52 11.53
N LYS A 976 11.66 21.44 12.32
CA LYS A 976 10.57 20.70 12.94
C LYS A 976 10.16 21.26 14.30
N TYR A 977 10.79 22.34 14.77
CA TYR A 977 10.42 22.94 16.04
C TYR A 977 8.93 23.30 16.08
N THR A 978 8.32 22.91 17.19
CA THR A 978 6.93 23.21 17.53
C THR A 978 6.87 24.11 18.75
N MET A 979 5.66 24.47 19.16
CA MET A 979 5.40 25.18 20.39
C MET A 979 5.92 24.42 21.62
N LEU A 980 5.97 23.08 21.54
CA LEU A 980 6.59 22.26 22.59
C LEU A 980 8.07 22.59 22.75
N ASP A 981 8.81 22.69 21.64
CA ASP A 981 10.23 23.05 21.63
C ASP A 981 10.45 24.47 22.13
N PHE A 982 9.62 25.43 21.71
CA PHE A 982 9.72 26.82 22.14
C PHE A 982 9.51 26.97 23.64
N MET A 983 8.51 26.29 24.21
CA MET A 983 8.31 26.29 25.66
C MET A 983 9.53 25.73 26.40
N ARG A 984 10.11 24.61 25.95
CA ARG A 984 11.34 24.06 26.52
C ARG A 984 12.51 25.05 26.44
N ILE A 985 12.75 25.64 25.27
CA ILE A 985 13.86 26.58 25.03
C ILE A 985 13.75 27.82 25.94
N LEU A 986 12.53 28.28 26.21
CA LEU A 986 12.26 29.41 27.10
C LEU A 986 12.12 29.03 28.57
N ASN A 987 12.31 27.76 28.93
CA ASN A 987 12.08 27.22 30.28
C ASN A 987 10.63 27.42 30.78
N ILE A 988 9.65 27.41 29.88
CA ILE A 988 8.22 27.41 30.21
C ILE A 988 7.79 25.96 30.50
N PRO A 989 7.18 25.67 31.67
CA PRO A 989 6.71 24.33 32.01
C PRO A 989 5.77 23.73 30.96
N VAL A 990 5.99 22.48 30.57
CA VAL A 990 5.20 21.81 29.50
C VAL A 990 4.19 20.81 30.02
N ASP A 991 4.41 20.26 31.21
CA ASP A 991 3.58 19.22 31.81
C ASP A 991 2.37 19.82 32.53
N TYR A 992 1.23 19.13 32.44
CA TYR A 992 -0.01 19.56 33.06
C TYR A 992 -0.45 18.55 34.13
N THR A 993 -0.68 19.04 35.35
CA THR A 993 -1.27 18.25 36.44
C THR A 993 -2.74 18.61 36.56
N ASN A 994 -3.61 17.63 36.38
CA ASN A 994 -5.05 17.85 36.49
C ASN A 994 -5.50 17.96 37.96
N LEU A 995 -6.78 18.31 38.18
CA LEU A 995 -7.39 18.43 39.52
C LEU A 995 -7.33 17.15 40.36
N ALA A 996 -7.12 15.98 39.74
CA ALA A 996 -6.96 14.70 40.42
C ALA A 996 -5.49 14.39 40.78
N GLY A 997 -4.57 15.36 40.60
CA GLY A 997 -3.15 15.21 40.90
C GLY A 997 -2.37 14.39 39.86
N LYS A 998 -2.99 14.02 38.73
CA LYS A 998 -2.32 13.26 37.67
C LYS A 998 -1.58 14.18 36.72
N THR A 999 -0.26 14.04 36.66
CA THR A 999 0.60 14.73 35.69
C THR A 999 0.57 14.05 34.33
N THR A 1000 0.39 14.84 33.28
CA THR A 1000 0.45 14.42 31.88
C THR A 1000 1.62 15.11 31.21
N LYS A 1001 2.55 14.30 30.68
CA LYS A 1001 3.73 14.78 29.96
C LYS A 1001 3.31 15.59 28.73
N HIS A 1002 3.93 16.75 28.52
CA HIS A 1002 3.60 17.73 27.47
C HIS A 1002 2.14 18.21 27.49
N GLY A 1003 1.45 18.10 28.64
CA GLY A 1003 0.02 18.32 28.74
C GLY A 1003 -0.46 19.72 28.32
N TYR A 1004 0.32 20.77 28.54
CA TYR A 1004 -0.07 22.11 28.07
C TYR A 1004 0.03 22.25 26.54
N PHE A 1005 1.00 21.59 25.91
CA PHE A 1005 1.07 21.52 24.44
C PHE A 1005 -0.15 20.76 23.87
N ILE A 1006 -0.52 19.64 24.51
CA ILE A 1006 -1.71 18.86 24.16
C ILE A 1006 -2.98 19.72 24.29
N ASN A 1007 -3.11 20.50 25.36
CA ASN A 1007 -4.23 21.41 25.57
C ASN A 1007 -4.30 22.47 24.46
N PHE A 1008 -3.19 23.10 24.10
CA PHE A 1008 -3.14 24.08 23.02
C PHE A 1008 -3.54 23.48 21.67
N SER A 1009 -2.99 22.32 21.31
CA SER A 1009 -3.32 21.63 20.05
C SER A 1009 -4.80 21.20 20.02
N SER A 1010 -5.32 20.70 21.15
CA SER A 1010 -6.73 20.30 21.28
C SER A 1010 -7.68 21.50 21.23
N PHE A 1011 -7.26 22.65 21.77
CA PHE A 1011 -7.97 23.91 21.65
C PHE A 1011 -8.06 24.35 20.18
N LEU A 1012 -6.95 24.38 19.44
CA LEU A 1012 -6.94 24.77 18.02
C LEU A 1012 -7.83 23.85 17.18
N LYS A 1013 -7.79 22.54 17.47
CA LYS A 1013 -8.69 21.56 16.87
C LYS A 1013 -10.16 21.85 17.16
N SER A 1014 -10.48 22.23 18.40
CA SER A 1014 -11.85 22.55 18.82
C SER A 1014 -12.33 23.88 18.25
N PHE A 1015 -11.45 24.88 18.17
CA PHE A 1015 -11.72 26.17 17.55
C PHE A 1015 -12.10 26.01 16.08
N ALA A 1016 -11.38 25.16 15.34
CA ALA A 1016 -11.74 24.80 13.95
C ALA A 1016 -13.15 24.20 13.82
N LYS A 1017 -13.67 23.53 14.86
CA LYS A 1017 -14.91 22.74 14.81
C LYS A 1017 -16.13 23.37 15.48
N PHE A 1018 -15.91 24.18 16.53
CA PHE A 1018 -16.96 24.60 17.48
C PHE A 1018 -16.98 26.10 17.72
N TYR A 1019 -16.35 26.90 16.86
CA TYR A 1019 -16.21 28.34 17.01
C TYR A 1019 -17.47 29.05 17.53
N GLU A 1020 -18.64 28.77 16.94
CA GLU A 1020 -19.92 29.39 17.32
C GLU A 1020 -20.43 29.01 18.72
N HIS A 1021 -20.11 27.80 19.23
CA HIS A 1021 -20.58 27.33 20.54
C HIS A 1021 -19.68 27.75 21.70
N LEU A 1022 -18.48 28.26 21.46
CA LEU A 1022 -17.50 28.49 22.52
C LEU A 1022 -17.62 29.86 23.22
N LYS A 1023 -18.63 30.69 22.92
CA LYS A 1023 -18.85 32.02 23.55
C LYS A 1023 -19.67 31.91 24.83
N CYS A 1024 -19.30 32.55 25.95
CA CYS A 1024 -20.17 32.67 27.12
C CYS A 1024 -21.38 33.54 26.78
N ARG A 1025 -22.60 33.08 27.07
CA ARG A 1025 -23.83 33.79 26.68
C ARG A 1025 -24.16 34.99 27.58
N LYS A 1026 -23.42 35.17 28.68
CA LYS A 1026 -23.65 36.25 29.66
C LYS A 1026 -22.74 37.45 29.42
N CYS A 1027 -21.43 37.23 29.38
CA CYS A 1027 -20.45 38.29 29.19
C CYS A 1027 -19.84 38.30 27.78
N SER A 1028 -20.28 37.40 26.89
CA SER A 1028 -19.73 37.20 25.54
C SER A 1028 -18.24 36.78 25.49
N SER A 1029 -17.53 36.77 26.63
CA SER A 1029 -16.18 36.21 26.76
C SER A 1029 -16.21 34.71 26.48
N LEU A 1030 -15.20 34.15 25.83
CA LEU A 1030 -15.26 32.73 25.46
C LEU A 1030 -14.89 31.80 26.60
N LEU A 1031 -15.35 30.55 26.46
CA LEU A 1031 -15.13 29.49 27.43
C LEU A 1031 -13.72 28.92 27.31
N HIS A 1032 -13.15 28.51 28.43
CA HIS A 1032 -11.82 27.94 28.63
C HIS A 1032 -11.93 26.43 28.79
N PRO A 1033 -11.05 25.61 28.18
CA PRO A 1033 -10.92 24.20 28.53
C PRO A 1033 -10.79 24.02 30.05
N ALA A 1034 -11.68 23.24 30.65
CA ALA A 1034 -11.67 23.00 32.10
C ALA A 1034 -10.72 21.86 32.49
N ASN A 1035 -10.73 20.77 31.72
CA ASN A 1035 -9.93 19.59 32.05
C ASN A 1035 -9.66 18.68 30.83
N ILE A 1036 -8.56 17.92 30.89
CA ILE A 1036 -8.31 16.81 29.96
C ILE A 1036 -9.18 15.63 30.40
N THR A 1037 -10.04 15.16 29.51
CA THR A 1037 -10.93 14.01 29.76
C THR A 1037 -10.11 12.74 29.97
N ASN A 1038 -10.69 11.66 30.49
CA ASN A 1038 -10.01 10.37 30.61
C ASN A 1038 -10.18 9.52 29.32
N PHE A 1039 -9.51 9.85 28.22
CA PHE A 1039 -9.59 9.23 26.88
C PHE A 1039 -10.95 9.28 26.19
N ALA A 1040 -11.72 10.35 26.40
CA ALA A 1040 -12.99 10.53 25.68
C ALA A 1040 -12.74 10.73 24.17
N THR A 1041 -13.82 10.87 23.41
CA THR A 1041 -13.78 11.06 21.95
C THR A 1041 -12.96 12.28 21.54
N GLN A 1042 -12.95 13.29 22.40
CA GLN A 1042 -12.06 14.44 22.30
C GLN A 1042 -11.27 14.56 23.62
N ALA A 1043 -10.06 15.09 23.53
CA ALA A 1043 -9.20 15.32 24.69
C ALA A 1043 -9.82 16.27 25.72
N VAL A 1044 -10.68 17.21 25.28
CA VAL A 1044 -11.40 18.18 26.12
C VAL A 1044 -12.87 18.18 25.71
N THR A 1045 -13.79 18.11 26.68
CA THR A 1045 -15.25 18.23 26.45
C THR A 1045 -15.94 19.18 27.42
N GLU A 1046 -15.20 19.70 28.41
CA GLU A 1046 -15.71 20.60 29.43
C GLU A 1046 -15.00 21.94 29.33
N PHE A 1047 -15.79 23.00 29.43
CA PHE A 1047 -15.34 24.37 29.27
C PHE A 1047 -15.91 25.26 30.37
N THR A 1048 -15.29 26.39 30.70
CA THR A 1048 -15.79 27.31 31.74
C THR A 1048 -15.52 28.77 31.40
N CYS A 1049 -16.36 29.71 31.85
CA CYS A 1049 -16.02 31.12 31.76
C CYS A 1049 -15.01 31.46 32.86
N THR A 1050 -14.02 32.31 32.58
CA THR A 1050 -13.06 32.78 33.59
C THR A 1050 -13.08 34.30 33.78
N HIS A 1051 -14.02 35.00 33.13
CA HIS A 1051 -14.11 36.45 33.24
C HIS A 1051 -14.51 36.86 34.66
N ASN A 1052 -13.60 37.57 35.34
CA ASN A 1052 -13.82 38.08 36.69
C ASN A 1052 -15.01 39.04 36.70
N GLY A 1053 -16.06 38.69 37.46
CA GLY A 1053 -17.33 39.43 37.51
C GLY A 1053 -18.46 38.83 36.66
N CYS A 1054 -18.20 37.80 35.85
CA CYS A 1054 -19.26 37.07 35.17
C CYS A 1054 -19.96 36.07 36.13
N GLU A 1055 -21.29 36.04 36.11
CA GLU A 1055 -22.10 35.04 36.86
C GLU A 1055 -21.77 33.59 36.48
N MET A 1056 -21.22 33.36 35.27
CA MET A 1056 -20.84 32.03 34.78
C MET A 1056 -19.38 31.68 35.08
N ASN A 1057 -18.64 32.52 35.84
CA ASN A 1057 -17.25 32.28 36.17
C ASN A 1057 -17.10 30.98 36.97
N GLY A 1058 -16.24 30.06 36.49
CA GLY A 1058 -15.99 28.76 37.13
C GLY A 1058 -17.11 27.71 36.93
N VAL A 1059 -18.22 28.05 36.26
CA VAL A 1059 -19.29 27.09 35.96
C VAL A 1059 -18.88 26.22 34.76
N SER A 1060 -18.93 24.89 34.93
CA SER A 1060 -18.59 23.94 33.86
C SER A 1060 -19.72 23.83 32.83
N ILE A 1061 -19.35 23.90 31.56
CA ILE A 1061 -20.19 23.84 30.37
C ILE A 1061 -19.69 22.68 29.52
N TYR A 1062 -20.56 21.70 29.29
CA TYR A 1062 -20.25 20.53 28.50
C TYR A 1062 -20.57 20.77 27.03
N LEU A 1063 -19.58 20.57 26.16
CA LEU A 1063 -19.71 20.61 24.70
C LEU A 1063 -19.20 19.30 24.11
N ASN A 1064 -20.04 18.60 23.36
CA ASN A 1064 -19.64 17.40 22.64
C ASN A 1064 -20.61 17.10 21.49
N HIS A 1065 -20.25 16.20 20.57
CA HIS A 1065 -21.20 15.71 19.58
C HIS A 1065 -22.20 14.71 20.17
N CYS A 1066 -23.36 14.61 19.55
CA CYS A 1066 -24.26 13.49 19.79
C CYS A 1066 -23.54 12.16 19.56
N PHE A 1067 -23.75 11.17 20.44
CA PHE A 1067 -23.16 9.84 20.26
C PHE A 1067 -23.70 9.12 19.01
N ASN A 1068 -24.92 9.46 18.56
CA ASN A 1068 -25.56 8.90 17.35
C ASN A 1068 -25.06 9.60 16.07
N ARG A 1069 -23.74 9.77 15.93
CA ARG A 1069 -23.15 10.67 14.93
C ARG A 1069 -23.40 10.26 13.47
N SER A 1070 -23.67 8.99 13.20
CA SER A 1070 -24.02 8.49 11.86
C SER A 1070 -25.35 9.05 11.33
N LYS A 1071 -26.17 9.58 12.23
CA LYS A 1071 -27.58 9.92 12.02
C LYS A 1071 -27.90 11.34 12.50
N CYS A 1072 -27.20 11.81 13.53
CA CYS A 1072 -27.34 13.14 14.11
C CYS A 1072 -25.98 13.84 14.19
N LYS A 1073 -25.80 14.92 13.42
CA LYS A 1073 -24.60 15.77 13.44
C LYS A 1073 -24.63 16.87 14.51
N SER A 1074 -25.67 16.90 15.34
CA SER A 1074 -25.89 17.94 16.35
C SER A 1074 -24.80 17.98 17.43
N ILE A 1075 -24.57 19.18 17.96
CA ILE A 1075 -23.70 19.45 19.09
C ILE A 1075 -24.58 19.55 20.34
N ILE A 1076 -24.19 18.83 21.38
CA ILE A 1076 -24.76 18.93 22.71
C ILE A 1076 -24.04 20.05 23.45
N ASP A 1077 -24.78 21.11 23.75
CA ASP A 1077 -24.36 22.22 24.59
C ASP A 1077 -25.17 22.19 25.88
N SER A 1078 -24.51 22.04 27.03
CA SER A 1078 -25.21 21.95 28.32
C SER A 1078 -26.05 23.18 28.69
N ARG A 1079 -25.88 24.30 27.98
CA ARG A 1079 -26.69 25.52 28.20
C ARG A 1079 -28.04 25.44 27.50
N ASP A 1080 -28.16 24.63 26.45
CA ASP A 1080 -29.41 24.35 25.71
C ASP A 1080 -30.03 23.01 26.07
N SER A 1081 -29.42 22.29 27.01
CA SER A 1081 -29.72 20.89 27.25
C SER A 1081 -29.86 20.61 28.73
N LYS A 1082 -30.89 19.85 29.09
CA LYS A 1082 -31.03 19.23 30.41
C LYS A 1082 -30.36 17.86 30.45
N GLN A 1083 -30.08 17.41 31.67
CA GLN A 1083 -29.64 16.05 31.91
C GLN A 1083 -30.84 15.13 32.06
N CYS A 1084 -30.71 13.89 31.58
CA CYS A 1084 -31.66 12.83 31.86
C CYS A 1084 -31.48 12.29 33.29
N PRO A 1085 -32.38 11.40 33.79
CA PRO A 1085 -32.25 10.78 35.11
C PRO A 1085 -30.90 10.09 35.39
N ASN A 1086 -30.19 9.71 34.33
CA ASN A 1086 -28.87 9.09 34.36
C ASN A 1086 -27.69 10.11 34.39
N GLY A 1087 -27.97 11.40 34.50
CA GLY A 1087 -26.96 12.46 34.58
C GLY A 1087 -26.26 12.81 33.25
N GLN A 1088 -26.76 12.33 32.11
CA GLN A 1088 -26.19 12.64 30.80
C GLN A 1088 -27.00 13.73 30.08
N TYR A 1089 -26.30 14.64 29.39
CA TYR A 1089 -26.94 15.70 28.63
C TYR A 1089 -27.70 15.15 27.41
N ILE A 1090 -28.87 15.71 27.17
CA ILE A 1090 -29.81 15.28 26.14
C ILE A 1090 -29.53 16.03 24.83
N CYS A 1091 -29.38 15.31 23.72
CA CYS A 1091 -29.20 15.93 22.41
C CYS A 1091 -30.43 16.77 22.02
N PRO A 1092 -30.25 18.05 21.61
CA PRO A 1092 -31.37 18.94 21.31
C PRO A 1092 -32.12 18.59 20.03
N GLU A 1093 -31.52 17.81 19.12
CA GLU A 1093 -32.12 17.44 17.83
C GLU A 1093 -32.81 16.07 17.85
N CYS A 1094 -32.19 15.06 18.47
CA CYS A 1094 -32.69 13.68 18.43
C CYS A 1094 -33.08 13.09 19.79
N GLY A 1095 -32.94 13.85 20.89
CA GLY A 1095 -33.29 13.39 22.24
C GLY A 1095 -32.40 12.30 22.84
N GLY A 1096 -31.39 11.82 22.10
CA GLY A 1096 -30.43 10.83 22.61
C GLY A 1096 -29.60 11.41 23.76
N CYS A 1097 -29.50 10.68 24.88
CA CYS A 1097 -28.78 11.14 26.08
C CYS A 1097 -27.75 10.13 26.60
N CYS A 1098 -28.11 8.86 26.78
CA CYS A 1098 -27.20 7.83 27.27
C CYS A 1098 -27.46 6.49 26.59
N SER A 1099 -26.40 5.71 26.38
CA SER A 1099 -26.45 4.41 25.73
C SER A 1099 -25.52 3.45 26.44
N THR A 1100 -26.06 2.30 26.85
CA THR A 1100 -25.29 1.22 27.48
C THR A 1100 -24.24 0.68 26.52
N GLU A 1101 -24.54 0.54 25.22
CA GLU A 1101 -23.56 0.06 24.24
C GLU A 1101 -22.43 1.07 24.02
N ASN A 1102 -22.75 2.37 23.94
CA ASN A 1102 -21.71 3.39 23.85
C ASN A 1102 -20.81 3.43 25.08
N PHE A 1103 -21.37 3.23 26.28
CA PHE A 1103 -20.56 3.14 27.49
C PHE A 1103 -19.78 1.82 27.59
N ARG A 1104 -20.27 0.72 27.02
CA ARG A 1104 -19.49 -0.53 26.89
C ARG A 1104 -18.29 -0.33 25.95
N ASN A 1105 -18.50 0.30 24.81
CA ASN A 1105 -17.42 0.71 23.90
C ASN A 1105 -16.45 1.67 24.60
N ARG A 1106 -16.96 2.60 25.41
CA ARG A 1106 -16.14 3.49 26.24
C ARG A 1106 -15.24 2.72 27.23
N ILE A 1107 -15.77 1.71 27.91
CA ILE A 1107 -14.97 0.82 28.78
C ILE A 1107 -13.90 0.10 27.96
N SER A 1108 -14.25 -0.48 26.81
CA SER A 1108 -13.26 -1.15 25.95
C SER A 1108 -12.14 -0.22 25.52
N ASN A 1109 -12.48 1.01 25.13
CA ASN A 1109 -11.51 2.06 24.78
C ASN A 1109 -10.60 2.42 25.97
N LEU A 1110 -11.17 2.61 27.16
CA LEU A 1110 -10.41 2.89 28.38
C LEU A 1110 -9.45 1.73 28.71
N VAL A 1111 -9.93 0.49 28.65
CA VAL A 1111 -9.10 -0.70 28.88
C VAL A 1111 -7.99 -0.77 27.83
N MET A 1112 -8.26 -0.46 26.56
CA MET A 1112 -7.27 -0.45 25.48
C MET A 1112 -6.20 0.63 25.66
N THR A 1113 -6.55 1.81 26.18
CA THR A 1113 -5.60 2.92 26.37
C THR A 1113 -4.90 2.91 27.72
N GLY A 1114 -5.22 1.96 28.62
CA GLY A 1114 -4.78 2.00 30.02
C GLY A 1114 -5.43 3.14 30.82
N GLY A 1115 -6.58 3.64 30.35
CA GLY A 1115 -7.38 4.66 31.01
C GLY A 1115 -8.13 4.13 32.23
N PHE A 1116 -8.46 5.03 33.17
CA PHE A 1116 -9.17 4.65 34.38
C PHE A 1116 -10.64 4.28 34.07
N VAL A 1117 -11.10 3.12 34.52
CA VAL A 1117 -12.51 2.73 34.40
C VAL A 1117 -13.21 3.04 35.72
N SER A 1118 -14.10 4.03 35.73
CA SER A 1118 -14.82 4.40 36.95
C SER A 1118 -15.84 3.32 37.35
N PRO A 1119 -16.03 3.04 38.66
CA PRO A 1119 -17.05 2.11 39.13
C PRO A 1119 -18.48 2.46 38.67
N TRP A 1120 -18.79 3.75 38.57
CA TRP A 1120 -20.08 4.22 38.03
C TRP A 1120 -20.32 3.72 36.61
N LEU A 1121 -19.33 3.86 35.73
CA LEU A 1121 -19.42 3.42 34.33
C LEU A 1121 -19.59 1.90 34.22
N GLU A 1122 -18.85 1.13 35.03
CA GLU A 1122 -19.05 -0.31 35.09
C GLU A 1122 -20.45 -0.68 35.56
N ASN A 1123 -20.92 -0.05 36.64
CA ASN A 1123 -22.25 -0.32 37.17
C ASN A 1123 -23.34 0.08 36.17
N PHE A 1124 -23.17 1.19 35.46
CA PHE A 1124 -24.07 1.64 34.41
C PHE A 1124 -24.24 0.59 33.31
N VAL A 1125 -23.12 0.00 32.86
CA VAL A 1125 -23.12 -1.03 31.81
C VAL A 1125 -23.64 -2.37 32.34
N LYS A 1126 -23.21 -2.79 33.54
CA LYS A 1126 -23.67 -4.04 34.20
C LYS A 1126 -25.18 -4.01 34.44
N SER A 1127 -25.72 -2.87 34.87
CA SER A 1127 -27.14 -2.66 35.16
C SER A 1127 -27.97 -2.22 33.95
N SER A 1128 -27.38 -2.13 32.74
CA SER A 1128 -28.05 -1.77 31.49
C SER A 1128 -28.93 -0.50 31.60
N LEU A 1129 -28.37 0.57 32.18
CA LEU A 1129 -29.14 1.78 32.51
C LEU A 1129 -29.44 2.69 31.31
N GLY A 1130 -28.83 2.48 30.15
CA GLY A 1130 -28.93 3.33 28.96
C GLY A 1130 -30.37 3.52 28.47
N HIS A 1131 -30.76 4.77 28.26
CA HIS A 1131 -32.10 5.10 27.76
C HIS A 1131 -32.26 4.80 26.27
N TRP A 1132 -31.17 4.91 25.49
CA TRP A 1132 -31.20 4.65 24.05
C TRP A 1132 -31.67 3.23 23.71
N GLU A 1133 -31.10 2.21 24.36
CA GLU A 1133 -31.49 0.82 24.15
C GLU A 1133 -32.89 0.51 24.69
N LYS A 1134 -33.38 1.31 25.65
CA LYS A 1134 -34.74 1.23 26.20
C LYS A 1134 -35.78 1.98 25.36
N SER A 1135 -35.36 2.68 24.29
CA SER A 1135 -36.22 3.58 23.51
C SER A 1135 -36.88 4.67 24.37
N GLU A 1136 -36.22 5.09 25.44
CA GLU A 1136 -36.66 6.17 26.30
C GLU A 1136 -36.02 7.49 25.84
N TYR A 1137 -36.85 8.47 25.47
CA TYR A 1137 -36.40 9.77 25.03
C TYR A 1137 -36.78 10.84 26.04
N TYR A 1138 -35.86 11.77 26.26
CA TYR A 1138 -36.06 12.87 27.19
C TYR A 1138 -35.99 14.20 26.46
N CYS A 1139 -36.75 15.16 26.95
CA CYS A 1139 -36.78 16.49 26.36
C CYS A 1139 -35.54 17.29 26.76
N SER A 1140 -34.84 17.86 25.79
CA SER A 1140 -33.66 18.69 26.03
C SER A 1140 -33.99 20.00 26.75
N ASP A 1141 -35.20 20.54 26.60
CA ASP A 1141 -35.59 21.81 27.23
C ASP A 1141 -35.97 21.64 28.70
N CYS A 1142 -36.72 20.58 29.03
CA CYS A 1142 -37.35 20.43 30.35
C CYS A 1142 -36.97 19.14 31.10
N GLY A 1143 -36.21 18.23 30.49
CA GLY A 1143 -35.77 16.97 31.09
C GLY A 1143 -36.87 15.93 31.30
N ALA A 1144 -38.11 16.19 30.88
CA ALA A 1144 -39.22 15.25 31.03
C ALA A 1144 -39.12 14.10 30.02
N LEU A 1145 -39.58 12.92 30.43
CA LEU A 1145 -39.79 11.79 29.54
C LEU A 1145 -40.78 12.18 28.44
N MET A 1146 -40.48 11.80 27.20
CA MET A 1146 -41.28 12.14 26.03
C MET A 1146 -42.21 10.99 25.65
N ALA A 1147 -43.34 11.35 25.05
CA ALA A 1147 -44.35 10.41 24.57
C ALA A 1147 -44.24 10.24 23.04
N MET A 1148 -44.47 9.03 22.56
CA MET A 1148 -44.57 8.73 21.13
C MET A 1148 -45.96 9.11 20.63
N GLY A 1149 -46.07 9.78 19.49
CA GLY A 1149 -47.34 10.02 18.78
C GLY A 1149 -47.12 10.24 17.28
N ASP A 1150 -47.96 9.66 16.43
CA ASP A 1150 -48.02 9.83 14.96
C ASP A 1150 -46.67 10.13 14.24
N GLY A 1151 -45.62 9.34 14.51
CA GLY A 1151 -44.30 9.45 13.84
C GLY A 1151 -43.35 10.51 14.42
N PHE A 1152 -43.71 11.16 15.53
CA PHE A 1152 -42.87 12.13 16.25
C PHE A 1152 -42.81 11.81 17.75
N ILE A 1153 -41.66 12.08 18.35
CA ILE A 1153 -41.48 11.99 19.81
C ILE A 1153 -41.80 13.37 20.37
N LYS A 1154 -42.91 13.52 21.12
CA LYS A 1154 -43.38 14.81 21.65
C LYS A 1154 -43.25 14.89 23.17
N CYS A 1155 -42.72 16.00 23.66
CA CYS A 1155 -42.68 16.26 25.09
C CYS A 1155 -44.07 16.66 25.59
N PRO A 1156 -44.66 15.95 26.57
CA PRO A 1156 -45.97 16.29 27.10
C PRO A 1156 -45.97 17.59 27.93
N LYS A 1157 -44.79 18.01 28.41
CA LYS A 1157 -44.65 19.17 29.31
C LYS A 1157 -44.46 20.49 28.57
N CYS A 1158 -43.63 20.52 27.53
CA CYS A 1158 -43.32 21.76 26.78
C CYS A 1158 -43.62 21.69 25.28
N GLY A 1159 -44.10 20.54 24.78
CA GLY A 1159 -44.51 20.39 23.38
C GLY A 1159 -43.37 20.19 22.37
N LYS A 1160 -42.09 20.22 22.76
CA LYS A 1160 -40.95 19.96 21.86
C LYS A 1160 -41.07 18.60 21.17
N THR A 1161 -40.76 18.54 19.88
CA THR A 1161 -40.85 17.33 19.06
C THR A 1161 -39.49 16.92 18.49
N TYR A 1162 -39.24 15.62 18.38
CA TYR A 1162 -38.13 15.05 17.61
C TYR A 1162 -38.67 14.13 16.51
N ASN A 1163 -37.95 14.05 15.40
CA ASN A 1163 -38.27 13.10 14.33
C ASN A 1163 -37.77 11.71 14.70
N GLU A 1164 -38.63 10.71 14.60
CA GLU A 1164 -38.33 9.31 14.91
C GLU A 1164 -37.26 8.69 13.97
N HIS A 1165 -36.99 9.33 12.82
CA HIS A 1165 -36.17 8.78 11.72
C HIS A 1165 -34.83 9.49 11.44
N LYS A 1166 -34.31 10.36 12.33
CA LYS A 1166 -32.98 10.98 12.12
C LYS A 1166 -31.86 10.22 12.79
#